data_AF-A0A0S8D7B8-F1
#
_entry.id   AF-A0A0S8D7B8-F1
#
_cell.length_a   1.000
_cell.length_b   1.000
_cell.length_c   1.000
_cell.angle_alpha   90.00
_cell.angle_beta   90.00
_cell.angle_gamma   90.00
#
_symmetry.space_group_name_H-M   'P 1'
#
loop_
_entity.id
_entity.type
_entity.pdbx_description
1 polymer ?
#
loop_
_entity_poly.entity_id
_entity_poly.type
_entity_poly.pdbx_seq_one_letter_code
_entity_poly.pdbx_strand_id
1 'polypeptide(L)'
;KLLKEKEIEFKKDVEQKNNLEEKIKTNEIFLEENKKRLEKVKKILLEKEEIKKDLNDILGKQLKKCEFKIKIFNKLQKFKILLKYGDFKEATILAEELSKIAEYKFWVYEKLAIAYLKQRDFKKAKEIAENISDEKSKAWILKKIVAAYFKENNHEKVKEILEKMPEGKYQFLSLEKIAIAYLNQKNFSTAVEIAEKISDENYRFQLFEKLIKIYLQLKWDYSKETSSNEYYIDVKWRNIAEKIYIKQGNIKKAEEIIMNISDSISKYSLLEKIAYVYAEKGEDLEKVIKAVERAIYFRNSPNMKFQMFATIAVLYIKNGNFKKAEKAIELTDEAYKEGDPKYEQGRSGRYFQNCFRGTYEDECKKIAIAYAKQGKCEKAIQIVEKISYSNSSSYRDDAFQAITIAYIEKGDYKKAEQMTNRITRAQSRYNEEIATAYATRGEIEKAFKIIDQYCRRDSAYYLPKLAELYAIKGDFKKALEIAQSSGDSYKARAFSNIAIVYAEKGELEKALEITEQYIINAKIDIYTANITVFKIAVEYVKKEKYDKADEIIKKIKKDAKDFLWETGKVIITHITKGEFKKAEEMIETTYFHSDSTSLYVLAEIFIAYMEKGIITIPKKILKMEWIYFHNSKLDKIKKKTL
;
A
#
# COMPACT_ATOMS: atom_id res chain seq x y z
N LYS A 1 -21.91 -62.94 8.37
CA LYS A 1 -22.78 -61.74 8.26
C LYS A 1 -22.21 -60.74 7.26
N LEU A 2 -20.99 -60.23 7.48
CA LEU A 2 -20.23 -59.38 6.54
C LEU A 2 -20.08 -59.95 5.12
N LEU A 3 -19.85 -61.27 4.98
CA LEU A 3 -19.80 -61.95 3.68
C LEU A 3 -21.16 -61.95 2.95
N LYS A 4 -22.27 -62.14 3.68
CA LYS A 4 -23.63 -62.06 3.11
C LYS A 4 -24.00 -60.62 2.75
N GLU A 5 -23.56 -59.63 3.54
CA GLU A 5 -23.72 -58.21 3.21
C GLU A 5 -22.94 -57.83 1.95
N LYS A 6 -21.69 -58.29 1.81
CA LYS A 6 -20.90 -58.11 0.59
C LYS A 6 -21.46 -58.86 -0.63
N GLU A 7 -22.08 -60.01 -0.42
CA GLU A 7 -22.72 -60.79 -1.49
C GLU A 7 -24.04 -60.12 -1.97
N ILE A 8 -24.79 -59.49 -1.06
CA ILE A 8 -25.97 -58.68 -1.38
C ILE A 8 -25.56 -57.39 -2.09
N GLU A 9 -24.48 -56.75 -1.66
CA GLU A 9 -23.90 -55.57 -2.29
C GLU A 9 -23.39 -55.91 -3.70
N PHE A 10 -22.68 -57.04 -3.86
CA PHE A 10 -22.23 -57.57 -5.15
C PHE A 10 -23.40 -57.93 -6.08
N LYS A 11 -24.46 -58.58 -5.56
CA LYS A 11 -25.67 -58.89 -6.34
C LYS A 11 -26.41 -57.62 -6.76
N LYS A 12 -26.53 -56.61 -5.89
CA LYS A 12 -27.07 -55.28 -6.24
C LYS A 12 -26.21 -54.56 -7.27
N ASP A 13 -24.88 -54.70 -7.21
CA ASP A 13 -23.95 -54.11 -8.16
C ASP A 13 -24.01 -54.79 -9.54
N VAL A 14 -24.21 -56.11 -9.58
CA VAL A 14 -24.46 -56.89 -10.82
C VAL A 14 -25.83 -56.58 -11.40
N GLU A 15 -26.86 -56.47 -10.58
CA GLU A 15 -28.22 -56.14 -11.02
C GLU A 15 -28.31 -54.68 -11.52
N GLN A 16 -27.63 -53.74 -10.87
CA GLN A 16 -27.47 -52.38 -11.38
C GLN A 16 -26.61 -52.30 -12.64
N LYS A 17 -25.62 -53.18 -12.81
CA LYS A 17 -24.81 -53.29 -14.04
C LYS A 17 -25.69 -53.74 -15.20
N ASN A 18 -26.50 -54.78 -15.01
CA ASN A 18 -27.41 -55.32 -16.02
C ASN A 18 -28.50 -54.31 -16.40
N ASN A 19 -29.07 -53.59 -15.42
CA ASN A 19 -30.09 -52.56 -15.64
C ASN A 19 -29.49 -51.32 -16.35
N LEU A 20 -28.19 -51.06 -16.21
CA LEU A 20 -27.48 -50.03 -16.98
C LEU A 20 -27.11 -50.50 -18.39
N GLU A 21 -26.71 -51.75 -18.57
CA GLU A 21 -26.52 -52.36 -19.90
C GLU A 21 -27.83 -52.39 -20.69
N GLU A 22 -28.96 -52.63 -20.02
CA GLU A 22 -30.29 -52.45 -20.61
C GLU A 22 -30.56 -50.99 -20.96
N LYS A 23 -30.28 -50.01 -20.08
CA LYS A 23 -30.45 -48.59 -20.42
C LYS A 23 -29.52 -48.10 -21.52
N ILE A 24 -28.31 -48.66 -21.63
CA ILE A 24 -27.38 -48.42 -22.74
C ILE A 24 -27.96 -49.01 -24.02
N LYS A 25 -28.44 -50.27 -24.00
CA LYS A 25 -29.16 -50.88 -25.13
C LYS A 25 -30.39 -50.08 -25.54
N THR A 26 -31.19 -49.59 -24.60
CA THR A 26 -32.39 -48.78 -24.89
C THR A 26 -32.01 -47.44 -25.50
N ASN A 27 -30.92 -46.80 -25.06
CA ASN A 27 -30.40 -45.58 -25.69
C ASN A 27 -29.77 -45.85 -27.06
N GLU A 28 -29.08 -46.98 -27.24
CA GLU A 28 -28.56 -47.44 -28.54
C GLU A 28 -29.70 -47.71 -29.53
N ILE A 29 -30.79 -48.35 -29.07
CA ILE A 29 -32.02 -48.56 -29.86
C ILE A 29 -32.67 -47.21 -30.22
N PHE A 30 -32.80 -46.29 -29.27
CA PHE A 30 -33.34 -44.95 -29.51
C PHE A 30 -32.49 -44.14 -30.51
N LEU A 31 -31.17 -44.36 -30.51
CA LEU A 31 -30.25 -43.74 -31.45
C LEU A 31 -30.32 -44.38 -32.83
N GLU A 32 -30.44 -45.70 -32.92
CA GLU A 32 -30.62 -46.44 -34.17
C GLU A 32 -31.97 -46.08 -34.83
N GLU A 33 -33.02 -45.90 -34.02
CA GLU A 33 -34.31 -45.40 -34.48
C GLU A 33 -34.24 -43.96 -35.00
N ASN A 34 -33.51 -43.07 -34.32
CA ASN A 34 -33.31 -41.71 -34.81
C ASN A 34 -32.47 -41.67 -36.09
N LYS A 35 -31.47 -42.55 -36.23
CA LYS A 35 -30.68 -42.72 -37.46
C LYS A 35 -31.56 -43.20 -38.62
N LYS A 36 -32.44 -44.18 -38.37
CA LYS A 36 -33.46 -44.65 -39.34
C LYS A 36 -34.46 -43.55 -39.70
N ARG A 37 -34.93 -42.75 -38.74
CA ARG A 37 -35.82 -41.60 -39.00
C ARG A 37 -35.13 -40.56 -39.89
N LEU A 38 -33.86 -40.27 -39.64
CA LEU A 38 -33.07 -39.34 -40.46
C LEU A 38 -32.81 -39.86 -41.88
N GLU A 39 -32.54 -41.15 -42.05
CA GLU A 39 -32.45 -41.78 -43.37
C GLU A 39 -33.79 -41.76 -44.11
N LYS A 40 -34.91 -41.94 -43.39
CA LYS A 40 -36.26 -41.86 -43.96
C LYS A 40 -36.57 -40.44 -44.44
N VAL A 41 -36.21 -39.42 -43.65
CA VAL A 41 -36.29 -38.00 -44.04
C VAL A 41 -35.39 -37.69 -45.23
N LYS A 42 -34.17 -38.24 -45.27
CA LYS A 42 -33.25 -38.13 -46.42
C LYS A 42 -33.85 -38.72 -47.69
N LYS A 43 -34.56 -39.85 -47.59
CA LYS A 43 -35.23 -40.52 -48.71
C LYS A 43 -36.42 -39.72 -49.25
N ILE A 44 -37.25 -39.17 -48.37
CA ILE A 44 -38.40 -38.31 -48.71
C ILE A 44 -37.96 -36.99 -49.37
N LEU A 45 -36.81 -36.44 -48.97
CA LEU A 45 -36.27 -35.20 -49.55
C LEU A 45 -35.51 -35.41 -50.88
N LEU A 46 -35.07 -36.63 -51.19
CA LEU A 46 -34.44 -37.00 -52.46
C LEU A 46 -35.43 -37.10 -53.63
N GLU A 47 -36.74 -37.18 -53.35
CA GLU A 47 -37.83 -37.23 -54.33
C GLU A 47 -38.28 -35.84 -54.84
N LYS A 48 -37.78 -34.74 -54.26
CA LYS A 48 -38.03 -33.36 -54.74
C LYS A 48 -36.79 -32.81 -55.43
N GLU A 49 -36.84 -32.68 -56.75
CA GLU A 49 -35.65 -32.47 -57.60
C GLU A 49 -34.95 -31.10 -57.52
N GLU A 50 -35.48 -30.10 -56.82
CA GLU A 50 -34.96 -28.73 -56.93
C GLU A 50 -33.95 -28.26 -55.85
N ILE A 51 -33.60 -29.05 -54.82
CA ILE A 51 -32.63 -28.59 -53.79
C ILE A 51 -31.64 -29.69 -53.37
N LYS A 52 -30.99 -30.34 -54.35
CA LYS A 52 -30.14 -31.52 -54.10
C LYS A 52 -28.74 -31.24 -53.52
N LYS A 53 -28.15 -30.03 -53.69
CA LYS A 53 -26.74 -29.79 -53.35
C LYS A 53 -26.54 -29.15 -51.96
N ASP A 54 -27.25 -28.07 -51.66
CA ASP A 54 -27.05 -27.31 -50.41
C ASP A 54 -27.68 -27.99 -49.19
N LEU A 55 -28.82 -28.68 -49.36
CA LEU A 55 -29.49 -29.39 -48.28
C LEU A 55 -28.71 -30.64 -47.84
N ASN A 56 -28.08 -31.34 -48.78
CA ASN A 56 -27.22 -32.50 -48.49
C ASN A 56 -25.97 -32.09 -47.68
N ASP A 57 -25.42 -30.92 -47.95
CA ASP A 57 -24.23 -30.43 -47.26
C ASP A 57 -24.56 -29.95 -45.83
N ILE A 58 -25.72 -29.29 -45.64
CA ILE A 58 -26.23 -28.88 -44.32
C ILE A 58 -26.63 -30.10 -43.48
N LEU A 59 -27.40 -31.03 -44.04
CA LEU A 59 -27.82 -32.26 -43.34
C LEU A 59 -26.63 -33.16 -43.02
N GLY A 60 -25.66 -33.27 -43.94
CA GLY A 60 -24.41 -34.00 -43.71
C GLY A 60 -23.58 -33.42 -42.56
N LYS A 61 -23.49 -32.08 -42.46
CA LYS A 61 -22.81 -31.40 -41.34
C LYS A 61 -23.55 -31.60 -40.01
N GLN A 62 -24.88 -31.54 -39.99
CA GLN A 62 -25.68 -31.77 -38.78
C GLN A 62 -25.64 -33.24 -38.32
N LEU A 63 -25.68 -34.20 -39.25
CA LEU A 63 -25.49 -35.63 -38.96
C LEU A 63 -24.13 -35.89 -38.29
N LYS A 64 -23.04 -35.40 -38.89
CA LYS A 64 -21.70 -35.53 -38.29
C LYS A 64 -21.61 -34.92 -36.90
N LYS A 65 -22.29 -33.78 -36.66
CA LYS A 65 -22.35 -33.12 -35.34
C LYS A 65 -23.14 -33.96 -34.31
N CYS A 66 -24.25 -34.57 -34.73
CA CYS A 66 -25.03 -35.48 -33.88
C CYS A 66 -24.25 -36.76 -33.54
N GLU A 67 -23.65 -37.41 -34.54
CA GLU A 67 -22.81 -38.60 -34.36
C GLU A 67 -21.64 -38.33 -33.40
N PHE A 68 -21.00 -37.16 -33.53
CA PHE A 68 -19.95 -36.73 -32.62
C PHE A 68 -20.45 -36.57 -31.17
N LYS A 69 -21.60 -35.92 -30.96
CA LYS A 69 -22.21 -35.76 -29.62
C LYS A 69 -22.59 -37.10 -28.99
N ILE A 70 -23.14 -38.02 -29.79
CA ILE A 70 -23.51 -39.37 -29.36
C ILE A 70 -22.28 -40.14 -28.88
N LYS A 71 -21.20 -40.10 -29.67
CA LYS A 71 -19.93 -40.75 -29.33
C LYS A 71 -19.36 -40.23 -28.01
N ILE A 72 -19.43 -38.92 -27.77
CA ILE A 72 -18.98 -38.30 -26.51
C ILE A 72 -19.88 -38.74 -25.34
N PHE A 73 -21.21 -38.74 -25.52
CA PHE A 73 -22.15 -39.17 -24.49
C PHE A 73 -21.89 -40.61 -24.04
N ASN A 74 -21.69 -41.54 -24.99
CA ASN A 74 -21.37 -42.94 -24.69
C ASN A 74 -20.06 -43.06 -23.91
N LYS A 75 -19.03 -42.30 -24.28
CA LYS A 75 -17.77 -42.25 -23.52
C LYS A 75 -17.98 -41.70 -22.10
N LEU A 76 -18.75 -40.62 -21.92
CA LEU A 76 -19.04 -40.08 -20.58
C LEU A 76 -19.80 -41.07 -19.69
N GLN A 77 -20.73 -41.85 -20.26
CA GLN A 77 -21.42 -42.91 -19.52
C GLN A 77 -20.47 -44.05 -19.14
N LYS A 78 -19.67 -44.54 -20.10
CA LYS A 78 -18.65 -45.56 -19.84
C LYS A 78 -17.69 -45.09 -18.74
N PHE A 79 -17.23 -43.84 -18.78
CA PHE A 79 -16.38 -43.25 -17.74
C PHE A 79 -17.02 -43.29 -16.35
N LYS A 80 -18.30 -42.89 -16.21
CA LYS A 80 -19.02 -42.96 -14.91
C LYS A 80 -19.09 -44.38 -14.36
N ILE A 81 -19.33 -45.35 -15.24
CA ILE A 81 -19.43 -46.77 -14.88
C ILE A 81 -18.07 -47.27 -14.40
N LEU A 82 -17.01 -47.03 -15.16
CA LEU A 82 -15.65 -47.43 -14.79
C LEU A 82 -15.23 -46.87 -13.42
N LEU A 83 -15.54 -45.60 -13.14
CA LEU A 83 -15.29 -45.01 -11.82
C LEU A 83 -16.10 -45.65 -10.69
N LYS A 84 -17.32 -46.10 -10.96
CA LYS A 84 -18.19 -46.76 -9.96
C LYS A 84 -17.69 -48.17 -9.64
N TYR A 85 -17.33 -48.94 -10.67
CA TYR A 85 -16.89 -50.34 -10.55
C TYR A 85 -15.39 -50.48 -10.27
N GLY A 86 -14.65 -49.37 -10.20
CA GLY A 86 -13.28 -49.35 -9.73
C GLY A 86 -12.24 -49.73 -10.79
N ASP A 87 -12.57 -49.66 -12.07
CA ASP A 87 -11.60 -49.84 -13.15
C ASP A 87 -10.93 -48.51 -13.52
N PHE A 88 -9.99 -48.09 -12.67
CA PHE A 88 -9.38 -46.77 -12.81
C PHE A 88 -8.38 -46.66 -13.95
N LYS A 89 -7.79 -47.76 -14.39
CA LYS A 89 -6.85 -47.73 -15.52
C LYS A 89 -7.59 -47.31 -16.78
N GLU A 90 -8.70 -47.98 -17.06
CA GLU A 90 -9.51 -47.67 -18.24
C GLU A 90 -10.26 -46.34 -18.08
N ALA A 91 -10.68 -45.98 -16.84
CA ALA A 91 -11.24 -44.66 -16.58
C ALA A 91 -10.24 -43.52 -16.84
N THR A 92 -8.96 -43.70 -16.52
CA THR A 92 -7.91 -42.70 -16.75
C THR A 92 -7.70 -42.46 -18.24
N ILE A 93 -7.60 -43.53 -19.03
CA ILE A 93 -7.51 -43.44 -20.50
C ILE A 93 -8.71 -42.67 -21.07
N LEU A 94 -9.92 -43.01 -20.62
CA LEU A 94 -11.12 -42.32 -21.09
C LEU A 94 -11.16 -40.85 -20.66
N ALA A 95 -10.65 -40.53 -19.47
CA ALA A 95 -10.54 -39.15 -18.99
C ALA A 95 -9.57 -38.34 -19.87
N GLU A 96 -8.42 -38.90 -20.26
CA GLU A 96 -7.46 -38.25 -21.16
C GLU A 96 -8.04 -37.99 -22.56
N GLU A 97 -8.87 -38.90 -23.07
CA GLU A 97 -9.56 -38.68 -24.34
C GLU A 97 -10.63 -37.60 -24.24
N LEU A 98 -11.44 -37.63 -23.17
CA LEU A 98 -12.52 -36.67 -22.94
C LEU A 98 -11.99 -35.29 -22.55
N SER A 99 -10.81 -35.22 -21.94
CA SER A 99 -10.19 -33.96 -21.51
C SER A 99 -9.70 -33.09 -22.67
N LYS A 100 -9.56 -33.67 -23.87
CA LYS A 100 -9.33 -32.92 -25.12
C LYS A 100 -10.52 -32.01 -25.48
N ILE A 101 -11.70 -32.26 -24.92
CA ILE A 101 -12.89 -31.42 -25.08
C ILE A 101 -12.95 -30.46 -23.89
N ALA A 102 -12.77 -29.17 -24.16
CA ALA A 102 -12.67 -28.12 -23.13
C ALA A 102 -13.82 -28.16 -22.11
N GLU A 103 -15.06 -28.44 -22.57
CA GLU A 103 -16.26 -28.52 -21.72
C GLU A 103 -16.19 -29.63 -20.66
N TYR A 104 -15.56 -30.77 -20.98
CA TYR A 104 -15.55 -31.95 -20.10
C TYR A 104 -14.26 -32.12 -19.30
N LYS A 105 -13.20 -31.40 -19.65
CA LYS A 105 -11.86 -31.48 -19.05
C LYS A 105 -11.89 -31.38 -17.52
N PHE A 106 -12.56 -30.37 -16.96
CA PHE A 106 -12.64 -30.21 -15.50
C PHE A 106 -13.39 -31.38 -14.84
N TRP A 107 -14.57 -31.69 -15.39
CA TRP A 107 -15.49 -32.67 -14.80
C TRP A 107 -14.87 -34.07 -14.76
N VAL A 108 -14.18 -34.52 -15.81
CA VAL A 108 -13.57 -35.87 -15.82
C VAL A 108 -12.44 -35.99 -14.79
N TYR A 109 -11.54 -35.01 -14.70
CA TYR A 109 -10.45 -35.04 -13.73
C TYR A 109 -10.94 -34.86 -12.29
N GLU A 110 -11.97 -34.04 -12.06
CA GLU A 110 -12.65 -33.95 -10.76
C GLU A 110 -13.16 -35.34 -10.31
N LYS A 111 -13.91 -36.03 -11.17
CA LYS A 111 -14.52 -37.32 -10.82
C LYS A 111 -13.47 -38.40 -10.61
N LEU A 112 -12.43 -38.42 -11.43
CA LEU A 112 -11.32 -39.35 -11.30
C LEU A 112 -10.57 -39.14 -9.97
N ALA A 113 -10.21 -37.89 -9.64
CA ALA A 113 -9.52 -37.57 -8.39
C ALA A 113 -10.35 -37.93 -7.14
N ILE A 114 -11.65 -37.64 -7.14
CA ILE A 114 -12.56 -38.03 -6.03
C ILE A 114 -12.64 -39.54 -5.89
N ALA A 115 -12.68 -40.27 -7.00
CA ALA A 115 -12.78 -41.71 -6.96
C ALA A 115 -11.50 -42.34 -6.38
N TYR A 116 -10.32 -41.85 -6.75
CA TYR A 116 -9.06 -42.25 -6.11
C TYR A 116 -8.99 -41.86 -4.62
N LEU A 117 -9.50 -40.69 -4.24
CA LEU A 117 -9.62 -40.30 -2.83
C LEU A 117 -10.50 -41.25 -2.02
N LYS A 118 -11.62 -41.73 -2.58
CA LYS A 118 -12.48 -42.72 -1.92
C LYS A 118 -11.78 -44.06 -1.71
N GLN A 119 -10.82 -44.40 -2.57
CA GLN A 119 -10.00 -45.60 -2.44
C GLN A 119 -8.77 -45.44 -1.55
N ARG A 120 -8.57 -44.25 -0.97
CA ARG A 120 -7.35 -43.89 -0.22
C ARG A 120 -6.06 -43.94 -1.06
N ASP A 121 -6.17 -43.90 -2.39
CA ASP A 121 -5.01 -43.74 -3.28
C ASP A 121 -4.73 -42.25 -3.49
N PHE A 122 -4.18 -41.63 -2.45
CA PHE A 122 -3.93 -40.19 -2.42
C PHE A 122 -2.84 -39.75 -3.39
N LYS A 123 -1.88 -40.64 -3.71
CA LYS A 123 -0.78 -40.34 -4.62
C LYS A 123 -1.30 -40.08 -6.03
N LYS A 124 -2.18 -40.96 -6.53
CA LYS A 124 -2.80 -40.76 -7.86
C LYS A 124 -3.77 -39.59 -7.88
N ALA A 125 -4.54 -39.38 -6.81
CA ALA A 125 -5.40 -38.20 -6.71
C ALA A 125 -4.59 -36.89 -6.83
N LYS A 126 -3.39 -36.85 -6.22
CA LYS A 126 -2.47 -35.70 -6.32
C LYS A 126 -1.89 -35.54 -7.73
N GLU A 127 -1.42 -36.61 -8.35
CA GLU A 127 -0.89 -36.59 -9.71
C GLU A 127 -1.91 -36.04 -10.72
N ILE A 128 -3.17 -36.47 -10.60
CA ILE A 128 -4.28 -35.93 -11.41
C ILE A 128 -4.47 -34.44 -11.18
N ALA A 129 -4.41 -33.98 -9.94
CA ALA A 129 -4.55 -32.57 -9.61
C ALA A 129 -3.38 -31.72 -10.14
N GLU A 130 -2.15 -32.25 -10.09
CA GLU A 130 -0.95 -31.55 -10.58
C GLU A 130 -1.00 -31.34 -12.10
N ASN A 131 -1.57 -32.29 -12.85
CA ASN A 131 -1.72 -32.27 -14.31
C ASN A 131 -2.85 -31.36 -14.83
N ILE A 132 -3.62 -30.69 -13.96
CA ILE A 132 -4.68 -29.77 -14.37
C ILE A 132 -4.13 -28.36 -14.59
N SER A 133 -4.29 -27.86 -15.81
CA SER A 133 -3.85 -26.52 -16.21
C SER A 133 -4.72 -25.38 -15.67
N ASP A 134 -6.00 -25.63 -15.38
CA ASP A 134 -6.93 -24.62 -14.85
C ASP A 134 -6.75 -24.46 -13.34
N GLU A 135 -6.33 -23.27 -12.90
CA GLU A 135 -5.98 -23.00 -11.50
C GLU A 135 -7.16 -23.19 -10.53
N LYS A 136 -8.37 -22.77 -10.93
CA LYS A 136 -9.58 -22.92 -10.13
C LYS A 136 -9.89 -24.39 -9.87
N SER A 137 -9.85 -25.19 -10.93
CA SER A 137 -10.08 -26.62 -10.92
C SER A 137 -9.04 -27.35 -10.09
N LYS A 138 -7.76 -27.02 -10.30
CA LYS A 138 -6.63 -27.57 -9.55
C LYS A 138 -6.75 -27.28 -8.06
N ALA A 139 -6.97 -26.01 -7.68
CA ALA A 139 -7.15 -25.61 -6.29
C ALA A 139 -8.34 -26.33 -5.62
N TRP A 140 -9.44 -26.52 -6.36
CA TRP A 140 -10.62 -27.22 -5.84
C TRP A 140 -10.36 -28.70 -5.56
N ILE A 141 -9.63 -29.40 -6.44
CA ILE A 141 -9.27 -30.81 -6.21
C ILE A 141 -8.26 -30.93 -5.07
N LEU A 142 -7.20 -30.10 -5.09
CA LEU A 142 -6.19 -30.08 -4.02
C LEU A 142 -6.86 -29.85 -2.65
N LYS A 143 -7.87 -28.97 -2.55
CA LYS A 143 -8.65 -28.76 -1.33
C LYS A 143 -9.30 -30.04 -0.80
N LYS A 144 -9.85 -30.87 -1.68
CA LYS A 144 -10.48 -32.15 -1.31
C LYS A 144 -9.43 -33.14 -0.82
N ILE A 145 -8.27 -33.19 -1.47
CA ILE A 145 -7.15 -34.04 -1.07
C ILE A 145 -6.64 -33.63 0.31
N VAL A 146 -6.43 -32.33 0.54
CA VAL A 146 -5.98 -31.82 1.85
C VAL A 146 -7.00 -32.14 2.95
N ALA A 147 -8.30 -31.96 2.69
CA ALA A 147 -9.34 -32.32 3.65
C ALA A 147 -9.36 -33.83 3.97
N ALA A 148 -8.97 -34.69 3.03
CA ALA A 148 -8.87 -36.13 3.25
C ALA A 148 -7.65 -36.49 4.10
N TYR A 149 -6.46 -35.98 3.77
CA TYR A 149 -5.26 -36.17 4.60
C TYR A 149 -5.39 -35.59 6.01
N PHE A 150 -6.10 -34.47 6.14
CA PHE A 150 -6.41 -33.89 7.44
C PHE A 150 -7.27 -34.81 8.32
N LYS A 151 -8.25 -35.51 7.73
CA LYS A 151 -9.05 -36.53 8.46
C LYS A 151 -8.23 -37.74 8.90
N GLU A 152 -7.13 -38.03 8.22
CA GLU A 152 -6.21 -39.11 8.56
C GLU A 152 -5.08 -38.66 9.51
N ASN A 153 -5.14 -37.42 10.03
CA ASN A 153 -4.12 -36.82 10.90
C ASN A 153 -2.71 -36.74 10.27
N ASN A 154 -2.61 -36.77 8.93
CA ASN A 154 -1.34 -36.68 8.22
C ASN A 154 -0.96 -35.20 7.95
N HIS A 155 -0.51 -34.52 9.00
CA HIS A 155 -0.23 -33.08 8.97
C HIS A 155 0.93 -32.67 8.04
N GLU A 156 1.92 -33.54 7.86
CA GLU A 156 3.07 -33.29 6.97
C GLU A 156 2.62 -33.20 5.51
N LYS A 157 1.79 -34.15 5.05
CA LYS A 157 1.23 -34.14 3.69
C LYS A 157 0.26 -32.99 3.47
N VAL A 158 -0.47 -32.57 4.51
CA VAL A 158 -1.29 -31.35 4.47
C VAL A 158 -0.41 -30.13 4.18
N LYS A 159 0.71 -29.95 4.90
CA LYS A 159 1.63 -28.81 4.69
C LYS A 159 2.25 -28.84 3.27
N GLU A 160 2.71 -30.00 2.82
CA GLU A 160 3.31 -30.18 1.48
C GLU A 160 2.36 -29.76 0.35
N ILE A 161 1.08 -30.14 0.45
CA ILE A 161 0.09 -29.84 -0.60
C ILE A 161 -0.33 -28.37 -0.55
N LEU A 162 -0.41 -27.77 0.64
CA LEU A 162 -0.74 -26.35 0.80
C LEU A 162 0.28 -25.43 0.13
N GLU A 163 1.56 -25.79 0.16
CA GLU A 163 2.65 -25.04 -0.50
C GLU A 163 2.56 -25.11 -2.04
N LYS A 164 1.92 -26.14 -2.58
CA LYS A 164 1.75 -26.33 -4.03
C LYS A 164 0.41 -25.81 -4.57
N MET A 165 -0.44 -25.24 -3.73
CA MET A 165 -1.73 -24.71 -4.17
C MET A 165 -1.55 -23.44 -5.01
N PRO A 166 -2.31 -23.27 -6.11
CA PRO A 166 -2.33 -22.03 -6.87
C PRO A 166 -2.65 -20.84 -5.97
N GLU A 167 -1.90 -19.74 -6.11
CA GLU A 167 -2.06 -18.53 -5.30
C GLU A 167 -3.38 -17.79 -5.62
N GLY A 168 -3.89 -17.03 -4.66
CA GLY A 168 -5.07 -16.17 -4.83
C GLY A 168 -6.35 -16.68 -4.15
N LYS A 169 -7.53 -16.29 -4.67
CA LYS A 169 -8.83 -16.50 -4.00
C LYS A 169 -9.12 -17.96 -3.64
N TYR A 170 -8.72 -18.91 -4.49
CA TYR A 170 -8.98 -20.33 -4.29
C TYR A 170 -8.04 -20.97 -3.26
N GLN A 171 -6.83 -20.43 -3.10
CA GLN A 171 -5.90 -20.76 -2.02
C GLN A 171 -6.52 -20.39 -0.67
N PHE A 172 -6.99 -19.14 -0.55
CA PHE A 172 -7.60 -18.62 0.69
C PHE A 172 -8.76 -19.48 1.17
N LEU A 173 -9.74 -19.79 0.30
CA LEU A 173 -10.92 -20.61 0.67
C LEU A 173 -10.54 -22.02 1.13
N SER A 174 -9.36 -22.50 0.76
CA SER A 174 -8.85 -23.81 1.13
C SER A 174 -8.11 -23.72 2.47
N LEU A 175 -7.15 -22.80 2.58
CA LEU A 175 -6.40 -22.50 3.81
C LEU A 175 -7.33 -22.13 4.97
N GLU A 176 -8.39 -21.36 4.70
CA GLU A 176 -9.41 -21.00 5.69
C GLU A 176 -10.04 -22.22 6.35
N LYS A 177 -10.56 -23.16 5.57
CA LYS A 177 -11.22 -24.35 6.12
C LYS A 177 -10.25 -25.23 6.92
N ILE A 178 -9.01 -25.31 6.47
CA ILE A 178 -7.99 -26.13 7.10
C ILE A 178 -7.54 -25.50 8.42
N ALA A 179 -7.27 -24.19 8.43
CA ALA A 179 -6.92 -23.48 9.64
C ALA A 179 -8.02 -23.56 10.71
N ILE A 180 -9.30 -23.41 10.34
CA ILE A 180 -10.43 -23.62 11.25
C ILE A 180 -10.47 -25.07 11.77
N ALA A 181 -10.14 -26.05 10.93
CA ALA A 181 -10.11 -27.45 11.36
C ALA A 181 -8.97 -27.74 12.36
N TYR A 182 -7.77 -27.18 12.15
CA TYR A 182 -6.67 -27.23 13.13
C TYR A 182 -7.04 -26.54 14.45
N LEU A 183 -7.74 -25.41 14.36
CA LEU A 183 -8.23 -24.69 15.53
C LEU A 183 -9.21 -25.54 16.35
N ASN A 184 -10.14 -26.24 15.70
CA ASN A 184 -11.06 -27.17 16.38
C ASN A 184 -10.35 -28.38 17.01
N GLN A 185 -9.16 -28.74 16.53
CA GLN A 185 -8.28 -29.75 17.14
C GLN A 185 -7.39 -29.20 18.27
N LYS A 186 -7.63 -27.97 18.71
CA LYS A 186 -6.81 -27.26 19.70
C LYS A 186 -5.36 -27.00 19.28
N ASN A 187 -5.10 -26.92 17.98
CA ASN A 187 -3.78 -26.61 17.43
C ASN A 187 -3.76 -25.18 16.87
N PHE A 188 -3.75 -24.19 17.77
CA PHE A 188 -3.79 -22.78 17.41
C PHE A 188 -2.55 -22.33 16.63
N SER A 189 -1.36 -22.76 17.05
CA SER A 189 -0.10 -22.41 16.38
C SER A 189 -0.08 -22.81 14.91
N THR A 190 -0.54 -24.02 14.58
CA THR A 190 -0.60 -24.47 13.18
C THR A 190 -1.68 -23.75 12.38
N ALA A 191 -2.84 -23.46 12.97
CA ALA A 191 -3.88 -22.66 12.31
C ALA A 191 -3.37 -21.26 11.93
N VAL A 192 -2.56 -20.68 12.80
CA VAL A 192 -1.89 -19.40 12.62
C VAL A 192 -0.79 -19.47 11.56
N GLU A 193 0.10 -20.47 11.59
CA GLU A 193 1.12 -20.68 10.55
C GLU A 193 0.48 -20.73 9.16
N ILE A 194 -0.65 -21.43 9.03
CA ILE A 194 -1.41 -21.53 7.78
C ILE A 194 -1.94 -20.17 7.33
N ALA A 195 -2.41 -19.34 8.27
CA ALA A 195 -2.84 -17.99 7.96
C ALA A 195 -1.65 -17.11 7.53
N GLU A 196 -0.48 -17.22 8.16
CA GLU A 196 0.72 -16.46 7.80
C GLU A 196 1.22 -16.77 6.40
N LYS A 197 1.04 -18.00 5.92
CA LYS A 197 1.39 -18.41 4.55
C LYS A 197 0.51 -17.80 3.46
N ILE A 198 -0.64 -17.19 3.79
CA ILE A 198 -1.50 -16.54 2.78
C ILE A 198 -0.80 -15.29 2.27
N SER A 199 -0.40 -15.25 1.00
CA SER A 199 0.32 -14.12 0.39
C SER A 199 -0.49 -12.81 0.40
N ASP A 200 -1.79 -12.90 0.12
CA ASP A 200 -2.71 -11.76 0.11
C ASP A 200 -3.07 -11.30 1.53
N GLU A 201 -2.74 -10.05 1.86
CA GLU A 201 -2.96 -9.51 3.20
C GLU A 201 -4.44 -9.45 3.59
N ASN A 202 -5.35 -9.07 2.68
CA ASN A 202 -6.78 -8.98 3.01
C ASN A 202 -7.33 -10.36 3.38
N TYR A 203 -6.99 -11.39 2.62
CA TYR A 203 -7.37 -12.78 2.90
C TYR A 203 -6.71 -13.30 4.18
N ARG A 204 -5.42 -13.02 4.37
CA ARG A 204 -4.68 -13.36 5.59
C ARG A 204 -5.38 -12.77 6.83
N PHE A 205 -5.75 -11.50 6.77
CA PHE A 205 -6.41 -10.81 7.86
C PHE A 205 -7.83 -11.31 8.12
N GLN A 206 -8.63 -11.54 7.07
CA GLN A 206 -9.97 -12.13 7.23
C GLN A 206 -9.89 -13.49 7.93
N LEU A 207 -8.88 -14.31 7.59
CA LEU A 207 -8.66 -15.58 8.26
C LEU A 207 -8.26 -15.36 9.73
N PHE A 208 -7.33 -14.46 10.03
CA PHE A 208 -6.97 -14.17 11.42
C PHE A 208 -8.17 -13.70 12.24
N GLU A 209 -9.00 -12.80 11.72
CA GLU A 209 -10.21 -12.35 12.43
C GLU A 209 -11.13 -13.53 12.77
N LYS A 210 -11.36 -14.44 11.82
CA LYS A 210 -12.17 -15.64 12.05
C LYS A 210 -11.54 -16.58 13.05
N LEU A 211 -10.25 -16.87 12.91
CA LEU A 211 -9.52 -17.78 13.81
C LEU A 211 -9.55 -17.25 15.24
N ILE A 212 -9.31 -15.95 15.44
CA ILE A 212 -9.29 -15.40 16.79
C ILE A 212 -10.71 -15.33 17.38
N LYS A 213 -11.75 -15.00 16.59
CA LYS A 213 -13.14 -15.08 17.06
C LYS A 213 -13.53 -16.49 17.51
N ILE A 214 -13.18 -17.50 16.72
CA ILE A 214 -13.46 -18.91 17.07
C ILE A 214 -12.66 -19.32 18.31
N TYR A 215 -11.38 -18.95 18.39
CA TYR A 215 -10.53 -19.21 19.55
C TYR A 215 -11.14 -18.62 20.84
N LEU A 216 -11.57 -17.35 20.82
CA LEU A 216 -12.23 -16.69 21.96
C LEU A 216 -13.56 -17.33 22.33
N GLN A 217 -14.35 -17.79 21.35
CA GLN A 217 -15.63 -18.47 21.58
C GLN A 217 -15.47 -19.85 22.20
N LEU A 218 -14.40 -20.57 21.87
CA LEU A 218 -14.16 -21.92 22.35
C LEU A 218 -13.85 -22.01 23.86
N LYS A 219 -13.77 -20.88 24.59
CA LYS A 219 -13.59 -20.79 26.05
C LYS A 219 -12.59 -21.85 26.56
N TRP A 220 -11.37 -21.86 26.00
CA TRP A 220 -10.33 -22.74 26.53
C TRP A 220 -10.02 -22.34 27.96
N ASP A 221 -9.83 -23.36 28.80
CA ASP A 221 -9.46 -23.20 30.20
C ASP A 221 -8.13 -22.42 30.24
N TYR A 222 -8.22 -21.15 30.62
CA TYR A 222 -7.13 -20.14 30.57
C TYR A 222 -5.88 -20.54 31.39
N SER A 223 -5.91 -21.69 32.06
CA SER A 223 -4.89 -22.16 32.99
C SER A 223 -3.75 -22.99 32.37
N LYS A 224 -3.84 -23.40 31.09
CA LYS A 224 -2.85 -24.35 30.50
C LYS A 224 -2.16 -23.95 29.20
N GLU A 225 -2.42 -22.77 28.63
CA GLU A 225 -1.64 -22.28 27.49
C GLU A 225 -0.77 -21.08 27.90
N THR A 226 0.50 -21.16 27.53
CA THR A 226 1.60 -20.28 27.96
C THR A 226 1.36 -18.83 27.54
N SER A 227 1.85 -17.89 28.36
CA SER A 227 1.89 -16.42 28.14
C SER A 227 2.37 -15.96 26.74
N SER A 228 3.05 -16.83 26.00
CA SER A 228 3.48 -16.62 24.62
C SER A 228 2.34 -16.51 23.60
N ASN A 229 1.25 -17.27 23.77
CA ASN A 229 0.12 -17.26 22.83
C ASN A 229 -0.73 -15.99 22.97
N GLU A 230 -0.91 -15.50 24.19
CA GLU A 230 -1.68 -14.30 24.49
C GLU A 230 -1.02 -13.04 23.92
N TYR A 231 0.29 -12.87 24.14
CA TYR A 231 1.08 -11.80 23.51
C TYR A 231 1.00 -11.87 21.98
N TYR A 232 1.06 -13.07 21.40
CA TYR A 232 0.98 -13.27 19.97
C TYR A 232 -0.41 -12.88 19.41
N ILE A 233 -1.48 -13.29 20.09
CA ILE A 233 -2.87 -12.93 19.75
C ILE A 233 -3.04 -11.41 19.79
N ASP A 234 -2.53 -10.74 20.82
CA ASP A 234 -2.58 -9.29 20.96
C ASP A 234 -1.84 -8.58 19.83
N VAL A 235 -0.66 -9.06 19.44
CA VAL A 235 0.08 -8.53 18.29
C VAL A 235 -0.74 -8.67 17.00
N LYS A 236 -1.45 -9.78 16.80
CA LYS A 236 -2.31 -9.95 15.62
C LYS A 236 -3.55 -9.07 15.68
N TRP A 237 -4.24 -8.99 16.81
CA TRP A 237 -5.38 -8.09 16.99
C TRP A 237 -5.01 -6.63 16.77
N ARG A 238 -3.89 -6.19 17.34
CA ARG A 238 -3.35 -4.86 17.11
C ARG A 238 -3.12 -4.59 15.62
N ASN A 239 -2.49 -5.52 14.91
CA ASN A 239 -2.26 -5.37 13.47
C ASN A 239 -3.57 -5.29 12.67
N ILE A 240 -4.58 -6.09 13.02
CA ILE A 240 -5.90 -6.08 12.35
C ILE A 240 -6.61 -4.75 12.62
N ALA A 241 -6.71 -4.33 13.88
CA ALA A 241 -7.33 -3.06 14.26
C ALA A 241 -6.64 -1.88 13.56
N GLU A 242 -5.31 -1.81 13.65
CA GLU A 242 -4.52 -0.72 13.10
C GLU A 242 -4.52 -0.68 11.57
N LYS A 243 -4.09 -1.78 10.92
CA LYS A 243 -3.82 -1.77 9.48
C LYS A 243 -5.07 -1.85 8.62
N ILE A 244 -6.17 -2.35 9.17
CA ILE A 244 -7.40 -2.56 8.41
C ILE A 244 -8.45 -1.56 8.89
N TYR A 245 -8.96 -1.75 10.09
CA TYR A 245 -10.21 -1.11 10.49
C TYR A 245 -10.02 0.39 10.77
N ILE A 246 -8.96 0.78 11.46
CA ILE A 246 -8.63 2.19 11.69
C ILE A 246 -8.28 2.87 10.35
N LYS A 247 -7.39 2.28 9.54
CA LYS A 247 -7.02 2.83 8.23
C LYS A 247 -8.16 2.89 7.21
N GLN A 248 -9.12 1.97 7.25
CA GLN A 248 -10.32 2.00 6.40
C GLN A 248 -11.40 2.90 6.97
N GLY A 249 -11.20 3.45 8.17
CA GLY A 249 -12.18 4.30 8.84
C GLY A 249 -13.38 3.56 9.40
N ASN A 250 -13.32 2.23 9.50
CA ASN A 250 -14.35 1.40 10.12
C ASN A 250 -14.06 1.28 11.62
N ILE A 251 -14.27 2.40 12.32
CA ILE A 251 -13.84 2.55 13.71
C ILE A 251 -14.63 1.65 14.67
N LYS A 252 -15.93 1.42 14.41
CA LYS A 252 -16.75 0.52 15.25
C LYS A 252 -16.12 -0.87 15.37
N LYS A 253 -15.70 -1.45 14.24
CA LYS A 253 -15.01 -2.75 14.24
C LYS A 253 -13.63 -2.69 14.88
N ALA A 254 -12.91 -1.57 14.73
CA ALA A 254 -11.63 -1.39 15.44
C ALA A 254 -11.85 -1.39 16.96
N GLU A 255 -12.87 -0.68 17.46
CA GLU A 255 -13.20 -0.65 18.89
C GLU A 255 -13.60 -2.04 19.43
N GLU A 256 -14.40 -2.80 18.68
CA GLU A 256 -14.73 -4.20 19.03
C GLU A 256 -13.48 -5.07 19.19
N ILE A 257 -12.49 -4.91 18.32
CA ILE A 257 -11.24 -5.66 18.37
C ILE A 257 -10.37 -5.22 19.54
N ILE A 258 -10.29 -3.92 19.79
CA ILE A 258 -9.49 -3.36 20.90
C ILE A 258 -9.96 -3.89 22.25
N MET A 259 -11.27 -4.13 22.42
CA MET A 259 -11.80 -4.74 23.66
C MET A 259 -11.23 -6.14 23.94
N ASN A 260 -10.83 -6.88 22.89
CA ASN A 260 -10.29 -8.24 23.00
C ASN A 260 -8.76 -8.29 23.20
N ILE A 261 -8.06 -7.15 23.17
CA ILE A 261 -6.61 -7.10 23.39
C ILE A 261 -6.33 -7.12 24.90
N SER A 262 -5.45 -7.98 25.39
CA SER A 262 -5.13 -8.02 26.83
C SER A 262 -4.19 -6.87 27.25
N ASP A 263 -3.21 -6.54 26.40
CA ASP A 263 -2.18 -5.54 26.61
C ASP A 263 -2.73 -4.10 26.65
N SER A 264 -2.52 -3.43 27.80
CA SER A 264 -2.93 -2.04 28.03
C SER A 264 -2.16 -1.04 27.16
N ILE A 265 -0.89 -1.33 26.82
CA ILE A 265 -0.06 -0.45 25.98
C ILE A 265 -0.59 -0.44 24.55
N SER A 266 -0.93 -1.61 24.01
CA SER A 266 -1.54 -1.75 22.69
C SER A 266 -2.92 -1.13 22.64
N LYS A 267 -3.74 -1.30 23.68
CA LYS A 267 -5.05 -0.62 23.81
C LYS A 267 -4.91 0.90 23.78
N TYR A 268 -4.00 1.45 24.58
CA TYR A 268 -3.68 2.89 24.57
C TYR A 268 -3.30 3.37 23.17
N SER A 269 -2.32 2.73 22.52
CA SER A 269 -1.81 3.16 21.22
C SER A 269 -2.87 3.10 20.11
N LEU A 270 -3.77 2.11 20.15
CA LEU A 270 -4.84 1.98 19.16
C LEU A 270 -5.95 3.02 19.36
N LEU A 271 -6.33 3.29 20.61
CA LEU A 271 -7.33 4.31 20.94
C LEU A 271 -6.82 5.73 20.66
N GLU A 272 -5.54 5.99 20.90
CA GLU A 272 -4.86 7.22 20.49
C GLU A 272 -4.97 7.43 18.97
N LYS A 273 -4.67 6.41 18.17
CA LYS A 273 -4.82 6.46 16.71
C LYS A 273 -6.26 6.71 16.28
N ILE A 274 -7.23 6.10 16.96
CA ILE A 274 -8.66 6.35 16.69
C ILE A 274 -9.01 7.82 16.94
N ALA A 275 -8.55 8.41 18.05
CA ALA A 275 -8.79 9.82 18.34
C ALA A 275 -8.22 10.74 17.25
N TYR A 276 -7.02 10.43 16.74
CA TYR A 276 -6.41 11.18 15.64
C TYR A 276 -7.17 11.02 14.33
N VAL A 277 -7.63 9.82 13.97
CA VAL A 277 -8.44 9.59 12.77
C VAL A 277 -9.77 10.33 12.84
N TYR A 278 -10.42 10.36 14.01
CA TYR A 278 -11.63 11.17 14.21
C TYR A 278 -11.35 12.66 14.00
N ALA A 279 -10.24 13.18 14.54
CA ALA A 279 -9.85 14.57 14.33
C ALA A 279 -9.52 14.89 12.85
N GLU A 280 -8.79 14.00 12.16
CA GLU A 280 -8.48 14.12 10.73
C GLU A 280 -9.75 14.15 9.87
N LYS A 281 -10.77 13.35 10.21
CA LYS A 281 -12.06 13.36 9.52
C LYS A 281 -12.96 14.54 9.87
N GLY A 282 -12.59 15.35 10.85
CA GLY A 282 -13.43 16.45 11.32
C GLY A 282 -14.69 15.98 12.06
N GLU A 283 -14.68 14.79 12.65
CA GLU A 283 -15.80 14.22 13.42
C GLU A 283 -16.15 15.08 14.66
N ASP A 284 -17.24 14.73 15.34
CA ASP A 284 -17.64 15.40 16.58
C ASP A 284 -16.51 15.41 17.62
N LEU A 285 -16.24 16.58 18.20
CA LEU A 285 -15.23 16.75 19.23
C LEU A 285 -15.52 15.86 20.45
N GLU A 286 -16.79 15.62 20.78
CA GLU A 286 -17.17 14.75 21.89
C GLU A 286 -16.72 13.30 21.67
N LYS A 287 -16.77 12.80 20.43
CA LYS A 287 -16.26 11.46 20.07
C LYS A 287 -14.74 11.41 20.22
N VAL A 288 -14.05 12.48 19.82
CA VAL A 288 -12.60 12.59 19.96
C VAL A 288 -12.22 12.58 21.45
N ILE A 289 -12.88 13.39 22.28
CA ILE A 289 -12.66 13.44 23.74
C ILE A 289 -12.87 12.05 24.36
N LYS A 290 -14.00 11.39 24.05
CA LYS A 290 -14.28 10.02 24.54
C LYS A 290 -13.19 9.03 24.15
N ALA A 291 -12.64 9.13 22.93
CA ALA A 291 -11.54 8.26 22.50
C ALA A 291 -10.23 8.56 23.26
N VAL A 292 -9.92 9.85 23.51
CA VAL A 292 -8.78 10.27 24.33
C VAL A 292 -8.92 9.75 25.76
N GLU A 293 -10.06 9.97 26.41
CA GLU A 293 -10.32 9.52 27.78
C GLU A 293 -10.18 8.00 27.93
N ARG A 294 -10.71 7.24 26.97
CA ARG A 294 -10.54 5.78 26.92
C ARG A 294 -9.07 5.38 26.76
N ALA A 295 -8.29 6.09 25.95
CA ALA A 295 -6.86 5.82 25.83
C ALA A 295 -6.16 6.06 27.17
N ILE A 296 -6.33 7.25 27.76
CA ILE A 296 -5.69 7.65 29.01
C ILE A 296 -6.06 6.73 30.18
N TYR A 297 -7.26 6.14 30.19
CA TYR A 297 -7.66 5.13 31.16
C TYR A 297 -6.67 3.94 31.21
N PHE A 298 -6.16 3.47 30.07
CA PHE A 298 -5.21 2.36 30.01
C PHE A 298 -3.77 2.78 30.33
N ARG A 299 -3.42 4.04 30.13
CA ARG A 299 -2.09 4.59 30.41
C ARG A 299 -2.20 6.04 30.86
N ASN A 300 -2.26 6.23 32.16
CA ASN A 300 -2.36 7.56 32.74
C ASN A 300 -0.95 8.08 33.06
N SER A 301 -0.45 8.99 32.22
CA SER A 301 0.75 9.77 32.51
C SER A 301 0.38 11.26 32.45
N PRO A 302 0.94 12.09 33.35
CA PRO A 302 0.65 13.53 33.37
C PRO A 302 0.80 14.22 32.01
N ASN A 303 1.75 13.78 31.17
CA ASN A 303 2.02 14.41 29.87
C ASN A 303 1.08 13.96 28.74
N MET A 304 0.60 12.71 28.79
CA MET A 304 -0.02 12.08 27.63
C MET A 304 -1.33 12.75 27.23
N LYS A 305 -2.12 13.20 28.22
CA LYS A 305 -3.44 13.81 27.97
C LYS A 305 -3.31 15.11 27.19
N PHE A 306 -2.45 16.04 27.63
CA PHE A 306 -2.28 17.32 26.92
C PHE A 306 -1.57 17.14 25.57
N GLN A 307 -0.63 16.20 25.44
CA GLN A 307 0.03 15.89 24.16
C GLN A 307 -0.97 15.39 23.10
N MET A 308 -1.90 14.52 23.50
CA MET A 308 -2.94 14.03 22.61
C MET A 308 -3.85 15.17 22.15
N PHE A 309 -4.33 16.02 23.07
CA PHE A 309 -5.16 17.18 22.71
C PHE A 309 -4.41 18.19 21.84
N ALA A 310 -3.11 18.42 22.09
CA ALA A 310 -2.29 19.31 21.28
C ALA A 310 -2.14 18.79 19.84
N THR A 311 -1.91 17.49 19.70
CA THR A 311 -1.86 16.83 18.39
C THR A 311 -3.19 16.95 17.65
N ILE A 312 -4.31 16.73 18.35
CA ILE A 312 -5.67 16.92 17.81
C ILE A 312 -5.89 18.37 17.38
N ALA A 313 -5.46 19.35 18.17
CA ALA A 313 -5.53 20.76 17.80
C ALA A 313 -4.76 21.05 16.50
N VAL A 314 -3.53 20.55 16.36
CA VAL A 314 -2.73 20.67 15.13
C VAL A 314 -3.45 20.05 13.92
N LEU A 315 -4.07 18.88 14.08
CA LEU A 315 -4.85 18.23 13.02
C LEU A 315 -6.05 19.09 12.59
N TYR A 316 -6.81 19.62 13.55
CA TYR A 316 -7.92 20.51 13.23
C TYR A 316 -7.47 21.81 12.55
N ILE A 317 -6.34 22.39 12.95
CA ILE A 317 -5.76 23.58 12.30
C ILE A 317 -5.42 23.27 10.85
N LYS A 318 -4.73 22.15 10.59
CA LYS A 318 -4.35 21.72 9.24
C LYS A 318 -5.57 21.54 8.32
N ASN A 319 -6.68 21.06 8.87
CA ASN A 319 -7.93 20.86 8.13
C ASN A 319 -8.84 22.09 8.10
N GLY A 320 -8.40 23.24 8.62
CA GLY A 320 -9.19 24.48 8.65
C GLY A 320 -10.33 24.52 9.68
N ASN A 321 -10.44 23.51 10.55
CA ASN A 321 -11.47 23.39 11.59
C ASN A 321 -11.12 24.21 12.84
N PHE A 322 -10.95 25.53 12.69
CA PHE A 322 -10.39 26.40 13.73
C PHE A 322 -11.20 26.45 15.04
N LYS A 323 -12.54 26.37 14.99
CA LYS A 323 -13.38 26.35 16.20
C LYS A 323 -13.13 25.10 17.06
N LYS A 324 -12.93 23.94 16.40
CA LYS A 324 -12.61 22.69 17.11
C LYS A 324 -11.17 22.70 17.61
N ALA A 325 -10.25 23.32 16.85
CA ALA A 325 -8.88 23.51 17.28
C ALA A 325 -8.79 24.35 18.57
N GLU A 326 -9.54 25.45 18.67
CA GLU A 326 -9.57 26.29 19.88
C GLU A 326 -10.01 25.50 21.11
N LYS A 327 -11.11 24.74 21.00
CA LYS A 327 -11.56 23.87 22.10
C LYS A 327 -10.53 22.79 22.44
N ALA A 328 -9.86 22.20 21.45
CA ALA A 328 -8.81 21.23 21.70
C ALA A 328 -7.59 21.85 22.42
N ILE A 329 -7.26 23.12 22.13
CA ILE A 329 -6.21 23.87 22.84
C ILE A 329 -6.63 24.17 24.28
N GLU A 330 -7.89 24.54 24.51
CA GLU A 330 -8.41 24.71 25.87
C GLU A 330 -8.26 23.41 26.69
N LEU A 331 -8.62 22.26 26.10
CA LEU A 331 -8.43 20.95 26.71
C LEU A 331 -6.95 20.58 26.92
N THR A 332 -6.05 21.01 26.04
CA THR A 332 -4.60 20.90 26.24
C THR A 332 -4.16 21.69 27.47
N ASP A 333 -4.60 22.95 27.60
CA ASP A 333 -4.25 23.81 28.73
C ASP A 333 -4.81 23.27 30.06
N GLU A 334 -6.04 22.77 30.06
CA GLU A 334 -6.68 22.13 31.21
C GLU A 334 -5.92 20.87 31.63
N ALA A 335 -5.63 19.97 30.69
CA ALA A 335 -4.88 18.75 30.95
C ALA A 335 -3.45 19.03 31.46
N TYR A 336 -2.81 20.10 30.99
CA TYR A 336 -1.52 20.55 31.51
C TYR A 336 -1.63 20.99 32.97
N LYS A 337 -2.64 21.80 33.32
CA LYS A 337 -2.88 22.25 34.71
C LYS A 337 -3.23 21.09 35.65
N GLU A 338 -4.01 20.12 35.18
CA GLU A 338 -4.35 18.91 35.94
C GLU A 338 -3.13 18.03 36.22
N GLY A 339 -2.23 17.91 35.23
CA GLY A 339 -1.03 17.08 35.32
C GLY A 339 0.16 17.77 36.01
N ASP A 340 0.09 19.08 36.26
CA ASP A 340 1.20 19.87 36.80
C ASP A 340 1.62 19.34 38.18
N PRO A 341 2.83 18.75 38.31
CA PRO A 341 3.27 18.18 39.57
C PRO A 341 3.47 19.28 40.60
N LYS A 342 2.62 19.30 41.64
CA LYS A 342 2.76 20.19 42.81
C LYS A 342 4.17 20.06 43.38
N TYR A 343 4.80 21.20 43.72
CA TYR A 343 6.20 21.29 44.16
C TYR A 343 6.66 20.14 45.07
N GLU A 344 7.39 19.19 44.50
CA GLU A 344 8.23 18.27 45.28
C GLU A 344 9.57 18.95 45.55
N GLN A 345 9.89 19.18 46.83
CA GLN A 345 11.17 19.75 47.22
C GLN A 345 12.31 18.79 46.87
N GLY A 346 13.24 19.22 46.00
CA GLY A 346 14.40 18.43 45.60
C GLY A 346 15.01 18.85 44.26
N ARG A 347 16.13 18.22 43.87
CA ARG A 347 16.70 18.38 42.52
C ARG A 347 15.93 17.56 41.47
N SER A 348 15.45 16.36 41.83
CA SER A 348 14.66 15.47 40.97
C SER A 348 13.28 16.04 40.63
N GLY A 349 12.55 16.59 41.61
CA GLY A 349 11.24 17.22 41.41
C GLY A 349 11.31 18.43 40.46
N ARG A 350 12.33 19.28 40.61
CA ARG A 350 12.60 20.41 39.69
C ARG A 350 12.93 19.96 38.27
N TYR A 351 13.71 18.88 38.12
CA TYR A 351 14.02 18.33 36.80
C TYR A 351 12.76 17.80 36.11
N PHE A 352 11.94 17.02 36.82
CA PHE A 352 10.68 16.50 36.29
C PHE A 352 9.72 17.62 35.88
N GLN A 353 9.56 18.66 36.71
CA GLN A 353 8.78 19.87 36.38
C GLN A 353 9.28 20.58 35.12
N ASN A 354 10.59 20.76 34.99
CA ASN A 354 11.19 21.37 33.80
C ASN A 354 10.92 20.55 32.54
N CYS A 355 11.01 19.21 32.61
CA CYS A 355 10.69 18.33 31.49
C CYS A 355 9.19 18.35 31.14
N PHE A 356 8.32 18.33 32.14
CA PHE A 356 6.86 18.42 32.00
C PHE A 356 6.47 19.73 31.29
N ARG A 357 6.94 20.86 31.82
CA ARG A 357 6.75 22.20 31.23
C ARG A 357 7.35 22.29 29.82
N GLY A 358 8.57 21.80 29.62
CA GLY A 358 9.23 21.82 28.32
C GLY A 358 8.46 21.02 27.26
N THR A 359 7.80 19.93 27.66
CA THR A 359 6.93 19.14 26.78
C THR A 359 5.70 19.95 26.36
N TYR A 360 5.04 20.62 27.31
CA TYR A 360 3.91 21.50 27.01
C TYR A 360 4.31 22.69 26.10
N GLU A 361 5.48 23.29 26.35
CA GLU A 361 6.00 24.38 25.52
C GLU A 361 6.35 23.92 24.09
N ASP A 362 6.86 22.70 23.91
CA ASP A 362 7.06 22.08 22.59
C ASP A 362 5.71 21.87 21.85
N GLU A 363 4.67 21.45 22.57
CA GLU A 363 3.31 21.33 22.01
C GLU A 363 2.73 22.71 21.63
N CYS A 364 2.89 23.73 22.47
CA CYS A 364 2.51 25.11 22.12
C CYS A 364 3.23 25.59 20.85
N LYS A 365 4.54 25.32 20.71
CA LYS A 365 5.29 25.63 19.49
C LYS A 365 4.68 24.96 18.26
N LYS A 366 4.37 23.67 18.31
CA LYS A 366 3.76 22.94 17.19
C LYS A 366 2.41 23.54 16.78
N ILE A 367 1.57 23.90 17.75
CA ILE A 367 0.28 24.56 17.53
C ILE A 367 0.47 25.94 16.89
N ALA A 368 1.41 26.75 17.39
CA ALA A 368 1.71 28.08 16.86
C ALA A 368 2.18 28.01 15.40
N ILE A 369 3.10 27.10 15.09
CA ILE A 369 3.58 26.87 13.71
C ILE A 369 2.43 26.44 12.80
N ALA A 370 1.53 25.57 13.28
CA ALA A 370 0.36 25.15 12.50
C ALA A 370 -0.56 26.34 12.17
N TYR A 371 -0.84 27.22 13.13
CA TYR A 371 -1.62 28.44 12.87
C TYR A 371 -0.91 29.40 11.92
N ALA A 372 0.41 29.59 12.07
CA ALA A 372 1.21 30.44 11.20
C ALA A 372 1.13 29.97 9.73
N LYS A 373 1.29 28.65 9.49
CA LYS A 373 1.15 28.06 8.14
C LYS A 373 -0.24 28.23 7.52
N GLN A 374 -1.28 28.36 8.34
CA GLN A 374 -2.64 28.67 7.89
C GLN A 374 -2.92 30.17 7.78
N GLY A 375 -1.89 31.01 7.94
CA GLY A 375 -2.00 32.46 7.93
C GLY A 375 -2.81 33.02 9.12
N LYS A 376 -2.97 32.29 10.23
CA LYS A 376 -3.63 32.80 11.45
C LYS A 376 -2.59 33.33 12.44
N CYS A 377 -1.80 34.30 11.99
CA CYS A 377 -0.63 34.82 12.70
C CYS A 377 -0.98 35.37 14.10
N GLU A 378 -2.10 36.05 14.27
CA GLU A 378 -2.51 36.60 15.57
C GLU A 378 -2.79 35.50 16.60
N LYS A 379 -3.45 34.40 16.19
CA LYS A 379 -3.66 33.22 17.04
C LYS A 379 -2.34 32.52 17.34
N ALA A 380 -1.45 32.41 16.34
CA ALA A 380 -0.13 31.84 16.55
C ALA A 380 0.65 32.63 17.62
N ILE A 381 0.64 33.97 17.56
CA ILE A 381 1.29 34.82 18.56
C ILE A 381 0.72 34.56 19.97
N GLN A 382 -0.60 34.49 20.13
CA GLN A 382 -1.23 34.20 21.41
C GLN A 382 -0.75 32.87 22.02
N ILE A 383 -0.54 31.84 21.19
CA ILE A 383 0.01 30.56 21.64
C ILE A 383 1.50 30.68 22.01
N VAL A 384 2.29 31.42 21.24
CA VAL A 384 3.72 31.64 21.54
C VAL A 384 3.93 32.38 22.85
N GLU A 385 3.03 33.31 23.24
CA GLU A 385 3.15 33.99 24.53
C GLU A 385 2.97 33.06 25.74
N LYS A 386 2.45 31.84 25.55
CA LYS A 386 2.41 30.82 26.60
C LYS A 386 3.77 30.17 26.87
N ILE A 387 4.76 30.34 25.98
CA ILE A 387 6.09 29.73 26.09
C ILE A 387 7.04 30.60 26.94
N SER A 388 7.63 30.02 27.99
CA SER A 388 8.56 30.71 28.88
C SER A 388 9.90 31.06 28.24
N TYR A 389 10.49 32.16 28.68
CA TYR A 389 11.84 32.58 28.27
C TYR A 389 12.97 31.74 28.90
N SER A 390 12.74 31.10 30.04
CA SER A 390 13.84 30.60 30.89
C SER A 390 14.53 29.34 30.38
N ASN A 391 13.80 28.42 29.72
CA ASN A 391 14.32 27.09 29.35
C ASN A 391 14.13 26.74 27.85
N SER A 392 13.34 27.53 27.10
CA SER A 392 12.82 27.15 25.77
C SER A 392 12.92 28.27 24.73
N SER A 393 13.96 29.11 24.83
CA SER A 393 14.20 30.21 23.87
C SER A 393 14.15 29.71 22.42
N SER A 394 14.65 28.51 22.14
CA SER A 394 14.61 27.90 20.81
C SER A 394 13.19 27.64 20.30
N TYR A 395 12.25 27.22 21.16
CA TYR A 395 10.87 26.93 20.76
C TYR A 395 10.10 28.20 20.39
N ARG A 396 10.33 29.26 21.15
CA ARG A 396 9.79 30.59 20.90
C ARG A 396 10.32 31.14 19.58
N ASP A 397 11.62 31.00 19.35
CA ASP A 397 12.28 31.43 18.12
C ASP A 397 11.79 30.66 16.88
N ASP A 398 11.67 29.32 16.96
CA ASP A 398 11.10 28.47 15.89
C ASP A 398 9.68 28.94 15.51
N ALA A 399 8.84 29.26 16.50
CA ALA A 399 7.48 29.70 16.27
C ALA A 399 7.43 31.13 15.69
N PHE A 400 8.23 32.07 16.21
CA PHE A 400 8.31 33.43 15.65
C PHE A 400 8.88 33.45 14.24
N GLN A 401 9.80 32.55 13.90
CA GLN A 401 10.27 32.39 12.54
C GLN A 401 9.12 32.01 11.61
N ALA A 402 8.33 30.99 11.96
CA ALA A 402 7.17 30.58 11.17
C ALA A 402 6.13 31.71 11.02
N ILE A 403 5.88 32.46 12.11
CA ILE A 403 4.97 33.62 12.09
C ILE A 403 5.52 34.73 11.19
N THR A 404 6.84 34.98 11.24
CA THR A 404 7.52 35.98 10.41
C THR A 404 7.37 35.64 8.93
N ILE A 405 7.68 34.41 8.54
CA ILE A 405 7.53 33.94 7.16
C ILE A 405 6.07 34.07 6.71
N ALA A 406 5.10 33.70 7.56
CA ALA A 406 3.68 33.85 7.24
C ALA A 406 3.26 35.32 7.00
N TYR A 407 3.84 36.28 7.73
CA TYR A 407 3.60 37.71 7.46
C TYR A 407 4.26 38.18 6.16
N ILE A 408 5.47 37.70 5.85
CA ILE A 408 6.14 37.98 4.57
C ILE A 408 5.31 37.46 3.40
N GLU A 409 4.79 36.24 3.51
CA GLU A 409 3.92 35.64 2.50
C GLU A 409 2.59 36.40 2.32
N LYS A 410 2.13 37.11 3.33
CA LYS A 410 0.98 38.02 3.23
C LYS A 410 1.32 39.42 2.71
N GLY A 411 2.61 39.77 2.63
CA GLY A 411 3.07 41.12 2.32
C GLY A 411 3.02 42.11 3.50
N ASP A 412 2.73 41.66 4.72
CA ASP A 412 2.74 42.53 5.92
C ASP A 412 4.16 42.61 6.50
N TYR A 413 5.04 43.30 5.78
CA TYR A 413 6.46 43.38 6.13
C TYR A 413 6.72 44.11 7.44
N LYS A 414 5.84 45.03 7.85
CA LYS A 414 5.97 45.75 9.13
C LYS A 414 5.81 44.77 10.29
N LYS A 415 4.77 43.92 10.26
CA LYS A 415 4.61 42.88 11.29
C LYS A 415 5.69 41.82 11.20
N ALA A 416 6.16 41.47 9.99
CA ALA A 416 7.27 40.53 9.83
C ALA A 416 8.57 41.04 10.50
N GLU A 417 8.94 42.30 10.30
CA GLU A 417 10.10 42.90 10.98
C GLU A 417 9.91 42.95 12.50
N GLN A 418 8.72 43.29 12.98
CA GLN A 418 8.41 43.25 14.40
C GLN A 418 8.63 41.85 14.99
N MET A 419 8.15 40.79 14.32
CA MET A 419 8.33 39.42 14.78
C MET A 419 9.78 38.95 14.69
N THR A 420 10.50 39.35 13.65
CA THR A 420 11.94 39.07 13.48
C THR A 420 12.74 39.59 14.68
N ASN A 421 12.44 40.80 15.14
CA ASN A 421 13.11 41.41 16.30
C ASN A 421 12.83 40.70 17.63
N ARG A 422 11.79 39.87 17.70
CA ARG A 422 11.46 39.07 18.89
C ARG A 422 12.21 37.73 18.94
N ILE A 423 12.90 37.37 17.86
CA ILE A 423 13.78 36.20 17.82
C ILE A 423 15.05 36.57 18.58
N THR A 424 15.38 35.78 19.60
CA THR A 424 16.39 36.09 20.62
C THR A 424 17.80 35.78 20.09
N ARG A 425 18.19 36.46 18.99
CA ARG A 425 19.53 36.53 18.37
C ARG A 425 20.47 35.34 18.64
N ALA A 426 20.46 34.32 17.78
CA ALA A 426 21.67 33.68 17.22
C ALA A 426 21.44 32.24 16.72
N GLN A 427 20.62 32.05 15.68
CA GLN A 427 20.90 30.94 14.77
C GLN A 427 20.84 31.42 13.32
N SER A 428 21.92 31.15 12.60
CA SER A 428 22.09 31.37 11.17
C SER A 428 20.89 30.90 10.35
N ARG A 429 20.31 29.75 10.75
CA ARG A 429 19.23 29.08 10.05
C ARG A 429 17.95 29.91 9.92
N TYR A 430 17.58 30.67 10.96
CA TYR A 430 16.33 31.44 10.92
C TYR A 430 16.42 32.60 9.93
N ASN A 431 17.57 33.27 9.91
CA ASN A 431 17.81 34.44 9.07
C ASN A 431 17.91 34.07 7.58
N GLU A 432 18.48 32.90 7.24
CA GLU A 432 18.49 32.41 5.86
C GLU A 432 17.07 32.23 5.30
N GLU A 433 16.19 31.57 6.06
CA GLU A 433 14.81 31.31 5.61
C GLU A 433 13.99 32.61 5.53
N ILE A 434 14.14 33.52 6.50
CA ILE A 434 13.49 34.83 6.48
C ILE A 434 14.00 35.68 5.30
N ALA A 435 15.31 35.74 5.06
CA ALA A 435 15.88 36.46 3.92
C ALA A 435 15.40 35.87 2.59
N THR A 436 15.32 34.55 2.49
CA THR A 436 14.79 33.87 1.31
C THR A 436 13.33 34.24 1.09
N ALA A 437 12.50 34.23 2.13
CA ALA A 437 11.09 34.61 2.03
C ALA A 437 10.91 36.06 1.55
N TYR A 438 11.74 37.01 2.01
CA TYR A 438 11.72 38.37 1.49
C TYR A 438 12.16 38.42 0.01
N ALA A 439 13.23 37.72 -0.35
CA ALA A 439 13.76 37.72 -1.70
C ALA A 439 12.78 37.13 -2.73
N THR A 440 12.09 36.03 -2.39
CA THR A 440 11.06 35.43 -3.27
C THR A 440 9.84 36.33 -3.45
N ARG A 441 9.61 37.27 -2.53
CA ARG A 441 8.59 38.32 -2.64
C ARG A 441 9.09 39.60 -3.33
N GLY A 442 10.33 39.60 -3.82
CA GLY A 442 10.94 40.75 -4.48
C GLY A 442 11.49 41.82 -3.53
N GLU A 443 11.41 41.61 -2.21
CA GLU A 443 11.91 42.54 -1.18
C GLU A 443 13.40 42.32 -0.92
N ILE A 444 14.20 42.44 -1.97
CA ILE A 444 15.62 42.04 -1.96
C ILE A 444 16.45 42.87 -0.97
N GLU A 445 16.17 44.17 -0.83
CA GLU A 445 16.88 45.03 0.12
C GLU A 445 16.63 44.62 1.58
N LYS A 446 15.40 44.18 1.90
CA LYS A 446 15.10 43.62 3.24
C LYS A 446 15.81 42.28 3.44
N ALA A 447 15.88 41.43 2.42
CA ALA A 447 16.65 40.20 2.48
C ALA A 447 18.14 40.45 2.75
N PHE A 448 18.74 41.44 2.07
CA PHE A 448 20.12 41.86 2.33
C PHE A 448 20.31 42.40 3.74
N LYS A 449 19.39 43.24 4.23
CA LYS A 449 19.43 43.76 5.61
C LYS A 449 19.46 42.62 6.63
N ILE A 450 18.65 41.57 6.45
CA ILE A 450 18.65 40.39 7.34
C ILE A 450 19.98 39.65 7.31
N ILE A 451 20.57 39.44 6.12
CA ILE A 451 21.88 38.79 6.03
C ILE A 451 22.98 39.68 6.61
N ASP A 452 23.05 40.96 6.26
CA ASP A 452 24.13 41.87 6.68
C ASP A 452 24.10 42.15 8.20
N GLN A 453 22.91 42.30 8.78
CA GLN A 453 22.75 42.62 10.21
C GLN A 453 23.04 41.44 11.13
N TYR A 454 22.78 40.20 10.69
CA TYR A 454 22.79 39.04 11.57
C TYR A 454 23.75 37.91 11.14
N CYS A 455 24.33 38.00 9.95
CA CYS A 455 25.33 37.08 9.44
C CYS A 455 26.66 37.84 9.31
N ARG A 456 27.66 37.52 10.13
CA ARG A 456 29.01 38.13 9.97
C ARG A 456 29.50 37.88 8.54
N ARG A 457 29.76 38.95 7.78
CA ARG A 457 30.17 38.91 6.36
C ARG A 457 31.31 37.94 6.05
N ASP A 458 32.20 37.73 7.01
CA ASP A 458 33.41 36.91 6.84
C ASP A 458 33.16 35.41 7.07
N SER A 459 31.96 35.02 7.48
CA SER A 459 31.62 33.61 7.64
C SER A 459 31.32 32.99 6.28
N ALA A 460 32.23 32.13 5.81
CA ALA A 460 32.14 31.39 4.55
C ALA A 460 30.81 30.63 4.38
N TYR A 461 30.13 30.32 5.49
CA TYR A 461 28.83 29.67 5.54
C TYR A 461 27.69 30.49 4.87
N TYR A 462 27.75 31.82 4.88
CA TYR A 462 26.67 32.68 4.33
C TYR A 462 26.89 33.16 2.91
N LEU A 463 28.11 33.02 2.39
CA LEU A 463 28.44 33.43 1.02
C LEU A 463 27.55 32.75 -0.03
N PRO A 464 27.14 31.47 0.08
CA PRO A 464 26.19 30.85 -0.84
C PRO A 464 24.80 31.52 -0.87
N LYS A 465 24.30 31.93 0.29
CA LYS A 465 23.01 32.63 0.39
C LYS A 465 23.13 34.07 -0.12
N LEU A 466 24.24 34.74 0.17
CA LEU A 466 24.50 36.08 -0.36
C LEU A 466 24.60 36.06 -1.90
N ALA A 467 25.31 35.08 -2.46
CA ALA A 467 25.39 34.86 -3.91
C ALA A 467 24.00 34.60 -4.53
N GLU A 468 23.18 33.77 -3.88
CA GLU A 468 21.79 33.53 -4.27
C GLU A 468 20.98 34.84 -4.31
N LEU A 469 21.09 35.70 -3.29
CA LEU A 469 20.37 36.98 -3.23
C LEU A 469 20.80 37.94 -4.36
N TYR A 470 22.10 38.03 -4.65
CA TYR A 470 22.59 38.82 -5.79
C TYR A 470 22.10 38.27 -7.13
N ALA A 471 22.07 36.94 -7.29
CA ALA A 471 21.49 36.31 -8.47
C ALA A 471 19.98 36.60 -8.60
N ILE A 472 19.22 36.55 -7.50
CA ILE A 472 17.79 36.92 -7.46
C ILE A 472 17.62 38.39 -7.86
N LYS A 473 18.51 39.29 -7.42
CA LYS A 473 18.56 40.70 -7.85
C LYS A 473 18.89 40.88 -9.33
N GLY A 474 19.51 39.89 -9.96
CA GLY A 474 19.99 39.93 -11.34
C GLY A 474 21.43 40.40 -11.49
N ASP A 475 22.11 40.70 -10.38
CA ASP A 475 23.55 40.99 -10.37
C ASP A 475 24.34 39.68 -10.33
N PHE A 476 24.27 38.96 -11.45
CA PHE A 476 24.94 37.66 -11.58
C PHE A 476 26.46 37.77 -11.55
N LYS A 477 27.02 38.91 -11.98
CA LYS A 477 28.47 39.14 -11.93
C LYS A 477 28.94 39.09 -10.48
N LYS A 478 28.30 39.88 -9.61
CA LYS A 478 28.63 39.89 -8.19
C LYS A 478 28.30 38.57 -7.49
N ALA A 479 27.21 37.90 -7.89
CA ALA A 479 26.89 36.57 -7.40
C ALA A 479 28.03 35.56 -7.69
N LEU A 480 28.56 35.57 -8.92
CA LEU A 480 29.66 34.70 -9.33
C LEU A 480 30.97 35.07 -8.62
N GLU A 481 31.28 36.36 -8.44
CA GLU A 481 32.45 36.81 -7.66
C GLU A 481 32.39 36.28 -6.21
N ILE A 482 31.22 36.36 -5.56
CA ILE A 482 31.00 35.86 -4.19
C ILE A 482 31.10 34.33 -4.13
N ALA A 483 30.55 33.63 -5.13
CA ALA A 483 30.68 32.18 -5.23
C ALA A 483 32.14 31.75 -5.43
N GLN A 484 32.91 32.50 -6.22
CA GLN A 484 34.33 32.23 -6.44
C GLN A 484 35.18 32.46 -5.18
N SER A 485 34.86 33.48 -4.40
CA SER A 485 35.51 33.78 -3.12
C SER A 485 35.05 32.90 -1.95
N SER A 486 34.06 32.02 -2.17
CA SER A 486 33.60 31.06 -1.16
C SER A 486 34.62 29.94 -0.98
N GLY A 487 34.83 29.50 0.26
CA GLY A 487 35.67 28.33 0.55
C GLY A 487 35.16 27.06 -0.15
N ASP A 488 36.05 26.11 -0.43
CA ASP A 488 35.77 24.95 -1.30
C ASP A 488 34.51 24.17 -0.88
N SER A 489 34.26 24.00 0.42
CA SER A 489 33.08 23.31 0.95
C SER A 489 31.74 24.01 0.65
N TYR A 490 31.75 25.31 0.37
CA TYR A 490 30.55 26.13 0.14
C TYR A 490 30.40 26.59 -1.32
N LYS A 491 31.47 26.49 -2.09
CA LYS A 491 31.56 26.92 -3.49
C LYS A 491 30.51 26.24 -4.38
N ALA A 492 30.34 24.93 -4.25
CA ALA A 492 29.29 24.21 -5.00
C ALA A 492 27.88 24.64 -4.63
N ARG A 493 27.59 24.89 -3.34
CA ARG A 493 26.28 25.39 -2.91
C ARG A 493 26.01 26.78 -3.49
N ALA A 494 27.01 27.65 -3.52
CA ALA A 494 26.89 28.99 -4.10
C ALA A 494 26.62 28.93 -5.61
N PHE A 495 27.42 28.18 -6.38
CA PHE A 495 27.19 28.02 -7.82
C PHE A 495 25.89 27.29 -8.14
N SER A 496 25.49 26.30 -7.34
CA SER A 496 24.20 25.62 -7.44
C SER A 496 23.04 26.61 -7.32
N ASN A 497 23.06 27.44 -6.28
CA ASN A 497 22.06 28.48 -6.07
C ASN A 497 21.97 29.45 -7.26
N ILE A 498 23.12 29.92 -7.76
CA ILE A 498 23.17 30.83 -8.92
C ILE A 498 22.59 30.17 -10.17
N ALA A 499 22.96 28.91 -10.45
CA ALA A 499 22.49 28.17 -11.61
C ALA A 499 20.96 27.94 -11.57
N ILE A 500 20.41 27.64 -10.39
CA ILE A 500 18.95 27.53 -10.19
C ILE A 500 18.28 28.87 -10.50
N VAL A 501 18.81 29.98 -10.01
CA VAL A 501 18.23 31.31 -10.27
C VAL A 501 18.30 31.71 -11.75
N TYR A 502 19.41 31.40 -12.44
CA TYR A 502 19.48 31.57 -13.90
C TYR A 502 18.37 30.77 -14.60
N ALA A 503 18.13 29.53 -14.16
CA ALA A 503 17.10 28.69 -14.75
C ALA A 503 15.68 29.22 -14.50
N GLU A 504 15.37 29.65 -13.27
CA GLU A 504 14.11 30.30 -12.90
C GLU A 504 13.85 31.54 -13.78
N LYS A 505 14.87 32.40 -13.98
CA LYS A 505 14.79 33.57 -14.87
C LYS A 505 14.74 33.23 -16.36
N GLY A 506 15.00 31.98 -16.75
CA GLY A 506 14.92 31.50 -18.14
C GLY A 506 16.21 31.58 -18.93
N GLU A 507 17.30 31.98 -18.29
CA GLU A 507 18.66 31.98 -18.85
C GLU A 507 19.27 30.58 -18.71
N LEU A 508 18.59 29.61 -19.32
CA LEU A 508 18.84 28.20 -19.04
C LEU A 508 20.18 27.70 -19.60
N GLU A 509 20.67 28.30 -20.69
CA GLU A 509 21.98 28.01 -21.26
C GLU A 509 23.11 28.41 -20.28
N LYS A 510 22.98 29.57 -19.62
CA LYS A 510 23.92 30.00 -18.59
C LYS A 510 23.82 29.14 -17.33
N ALA A 511 22.60 28.74 -16.94
CA ALA A 511 22.41 27.82 -15.83
C ALA A 511 23.17 26.50 -16.07
N LEU A 512 23.14 26.00 -17.31
CA LEU A 512 23.86 24.80 -17.71
C LEU A 512 25.37 25.01 -17.68
N GLU A 513 25.87 26.10 -18.25
CA GLU A 513 27.30 26.46 -18.26
C GLU A 513 27.88 26.49 -16.84
N ILE A 514 27.20 27.19 -15.91
CA ILE A 514 27.63 27.26 -14.51
C ILE A 514 27.64 25.87 -13.86
N THR A 515 26.62 25.05 -14.15
CA THR A 515 26.51 23.69 -13.60
C THR A 515 27.63 22.79 -14.10
N GLU A 516 27.94 22.83 -15.39
CA GLU A 516 29.00 22.02 -15.99
C GLU A 516 30.37 22.45 -15.49
N GLN A 517 30.65 23.75 -15.58
CA GLN A 517 31.97 24.30 -15.26
C GLN A 517 32.30 24.16 -13.78
N TYR A 518 31.40 24.55 -12.88
CA TYR A 518 31.71 24.73 -11.47
C TYR A 518 31.17 23.62 -10.56
N ILE A 519 30.31 22.74 -11.05
CA ILE A 519 29.65 21.73 -10.22
C ILE A 519 30.01 20.32 -10.70
N ILE A 520 29.80 20.00 -11.99
CA ILE A 520 30.05 18.66 -12.55
C ILE A 520 31.56 18.40 -12.74
N ASN A 521 32.27 19.35 -13.36
CA ASN A 521 33.69 19.20 -13.71
C ASN A 521 34.62 19.47 -12.53
N ALA A 522 34.19 20.27 -11.57
CA ALA A 522 34.97 20.60 -10.38
C ALA A 522 35.08 19.41 -9.38
N LYS A 523 34.47 18.25 -9.67
CA LYS A 523 34.41 17.06 -8.79
C LYS A 523 33.96 17.38 -7.35
N ILE A 524 33.11 18.39 -7.19
CA ILE A 524 32.56 18.75 -5.90
C ILE A 524 31.41 17.77 -5.56
N ASP A 525 31.01 17.73 -4.29
CA ASP A 525 29.88 17.00 -3.72
C ASP A 525 28.83 16.56 -4.76
N ILE A 526 28.83 15.26 -5.05
CA ILE A 526 27.99 14.61 -6.07
C ILE A 526 26.50 14.87 -5.78
N TYR A 527 26.15 14.96 -4.50
CA TYR A 527 24.78 15.21 -4.08
C TYR A 527 24.29 16.60 -4.52
N THR A 528 25.06 17.66 -4.21
CA THR A 528 24.74 19.03 -4.66
C THR A 528 24.65 19.10 -6.18
N ALA A 529 25.59 18.47 -6.90
CA ALA A 529 25.60 18.44 -8.37
C ALA A 529 24.31 17.88 -8.96
N ASN A 530 23.90 16.71 -8.48
CA ASN A 530 22.72 16.03 -8.99
C ASN A 530 21.43 16.80 -8.64
N ILE A 531 21.34 17.46 -7.47
CA ILE A 531 20.19 18.34 -7.13
C ILE A 531 20.11 19.53 -8.08
N THR A 532 21.23 20.18 -8.40
CA THR A 532 21.24 21.33 -9.31
C THR A 532 20.77 20.93 -10.70
N VAL A 533 21.36 19.87 -11.26
CA VAL A 533 21.00 19.32 -12.57
C VAL A 533 19.51 19.00 -12.63
N PHE A 534 18.99 18.38 -11.58
CA PHE A 534 17.57 18.08 -11.47
C PHE A 534 16.67 19.32 -11.47
N LYS A 535 16.95 20.31 -10.62
CA LYS A 535 16.14 21.53 -10.53
C LYS A 535 16.14 22.30 -11.85
N ILE A 536 17.28 22.36 -12.53
CA ILE A 536 17.39 22.96 -13.86
C ILE A 536 16.53 22.19 -14.86
N ALA A 537 16.60 20.85 -14.89
CA ALA A 537 15.75 20.03 -15.75
C ALA A 537 14.25 20.32 -15.52
N VAL A 538 13.81 20.44 -14.26
CA VAL A 538 12.43 20.84 -13.93
C VAL A 538 12.07 22.21 -14.52
N GLU A 539 12.97 23.19 -14.46
CA GLU A 539 12.72 24.52 -15.06
C GLU A 539 12.64 24.47 -16.59
N TYR A 540 13.48 23.66 -17.25
CA TYR A 540 13.36 23.39 -18.69
C TYR A 540 12.00 22.77 -19.03
N VAL A 541 11.51 21.81 -18.23
CA VAL A 541 10.17 21.21 -18.39
C VAL A 541 9.07 22.24 -18.16
N LYS A 542 9.17 23.10 -17.15
CA LYS A 542 8.20 24.19 -16.92
C LYS A 542 8.10 25.12 -18.13
N LYS A 543 9.22 25.42 -18.80
CA LYS A 543 9.30 26.27 -20.00
C LYS A 543 9.14 25.53 -21.32
N GLU A 544 8.66 24.29 -21.28
CA GLU A 544 8.35 23.46 -22.46
C GLU A 544 9.55 23.11 -23.35
N LYS A 545 10.77 23.21 -22.82
CA LYS A 545 12.04 22.90 -23.51
C LYS A 545 12.52 21.50 -23.14
N TYR A 546 11.76 20.50 -23.55
CA TYR A 546 11.90 19.12 -23.08
C TYR A 546 13.16 18.40 -23.54
N ASP A 547 13.55 18.55 -24.80
CA ASP A 547 14.71 17.83 -25.34
C ASP A 547 16.00 18.22 -24.60
N LYS A 548 16.06 19.46 -24.13
CA LYS A 548 17.14 19.97 -23.27
C LYS A 548 17.01 19.46 -21.82
N ALA A 549 15.80 19.34 -21.27
CA ALA A 549 15.60 18.71 -19.96
C ALA A 549 16.09 17.25 -19.96
N ASP A 550 15.79 16.51 -21.03
CA ASP A 550 16.20 15.11 -21.23
C ASP A 550 17.72 14.96 -21.43
N GLU A 551 18.35 15.90 -22.12
CA GLU A 551 19.82 15.95 -22.22
C GLU A 551 20.46 16.20 -20.85
N ILE A 552 19.90 17.12 -20.06
CA ILE A 552 20.46 17.54 -18.77
C ILE A 552 20.32 16.43 -17.73
N ILE A 553 19.17 15.73 -17.68
CA ILE A 553 18.95 14.70 -16.67
C ILE A 553 19.88 13.48 -16.86
N LYS A 554 20.37 13.23 -18.08
CA LYS A 554 21.40 12.21 -18.37
C LYS A 554 22.75 12.51 -17.73
N LYS A 555 23.00 13.76 -17.30
CA LYS A 555 24.23 14.19 -16.63
C LYS A 555 24.26 13.88 -15.13
N ILE A 556 23.16 13.38 -14.55
CA ILE A 556 23.11 12.91 -13.15
C ILE A 556 24.02 11.68 -12.96
N LYS A 557 24.99 11.75 -12.04
CA LYS A 557 25.96 10.67 -11.79
C LYS A 557 25.35 9.56 -10.91
N LYS A 558 25.72 8.31 -11.22
CA LYS A 558 25.00 7.03 -10.99
C LYS A 558 24.99 6.45 -9.56
N ASP A 559 25.17 7.25 -8.51
CA ASP A 559 24.79 6.80 -7.16
C ASP A 559 23.26 7.02 -7.02
N ALA A 560 22.53 6.18 -7.75
CA ALA A 560 21.16 6.39 -8.21
C ALA A 560 20.06 6.21 -7.15
N LYS A 561 20.43 5.84 -5.92
CA LYS A 561 19.44 5.52 -4.87
C LYS A 561 18.69 6.76 -4.38
N ASP A 562 19.37 7.91 -4.31
CA ASP A 562 18.81 9.12 -3.71
C ASP A 562 18.13 10.06 -4.73
N PHE A 563 18.35 9.84 -6.04
CA PHE A 563 17.86 10.72 -7.12
C PHE A 563 16.64 10.19 -7.89
N LEU A 564 16.19 8.98 -7.58
CA LEU A 564 15.00 8.39 -8.18
C LEU A 564 13.74 9.19 -7.86
N TRP A 565 13.66 9.73 -6.64
CA TRP A 565 12.58 10.63 -6.22
C TRP A 565 12.44 11.84 -7.14
N GLU A 566 13.58 12.43 -7.45
CA GLU A 566 13.63 13.63 -8.25
C GLU A 566 13.34 13.31 -9.72
N THR A 567 13.98 12.30 -10.30
CA THR A 567 13.64 11.79 -11.66
C THR A 567 12.14 11.53 -11.82
N GLY A 568 11.52 10.98 -10.79
CA GLY A 568 10.07 10.79 -10.68
C GLY A 568 9.22 12.03 -10.87
N LYS A 569 9.60 13.15 -10.24
CA LYS A 569 8.88 14.42 -10.35
C LYS A 569 8.92 15.01 -11.76
N VAL A 570 10.03 14.84 -12.49
CA VAL A 570 10.12 15.28 -13.89
C VAL A 570 9.15 14.47 -14.75
N ILE A 571 9.11 13.15 -14.59
CA ILE A 571 8.16 12.26 -15.27
C ILE A 571 6.71 12.70 -14.97
N ILE A 572 6.38 12.92 -13.69
CA ILE A 572 5.06 13.42 -13.26
C ILE A 572 4.74 14.79 -13.90
N THR A 573 5.73 15.66 -14.06
CA THR A 573 5.52 16.98 -14.67
C THR A 573 5.14 16.85 -16.15
N HIS A 574 5.81 15.98 -16.92
CA HIS A 574 5.41 15.70 -18.31
C HIS A 574 3.99 15.13 -18.39
N ILE A 575 3.62 14.23 -17.48
CA ILE A 575 2.27 13.65 -17.42
C ILE A 575 1.22 14.70 -17.12
N THR A 576 1.45 15.55 -16.11
CA THR A 576 0.54 16.65 -15.74
C THR A 576 0.41 17.72 -16.83
N LYS A 577 1.32 17.76 -17.81
CA LYS A 577 1.21 18.61 -19.02
C LYS A 577 0.63 17.89 -20.25
N GLY A 578 0.46 16.57 -20.21
CA GLY A 578 -0.15 15.79 -21.31
C GLY A 578 0.84 15.15 -22.29
N GLU A 579 2.11 15.05 -21.93
CA GLU A 579 3.20 14.64 -22.82
C GLU A 579 3.59 13.17 -22.63
N PHE A 580 2.63 12.30 -22.85
CA PHE A 580 2.71 10.90 -22.43
C PHE A 580 3.82 10.09 -23.12
N LYS A 581 4.08 10.34 -24.40
CA LYS A 581 5.17 9.65 -25.14
C LYS A 581 6.56 9.91 -24.58
N LYS A 582 6.81 11.14 -24.10
CA LYS A 582 8.10 11.51 -23.51
C LYS A 582 8.22 10.96 -22.10
N ALA A 583 7.15 11.05 -21.31
CA ALA A 583 7.08 10.41 -20.01
C ALA A 583 7.34 8.89 -20.12
N GLU A 584 6.76 8.23 -21.14
CA GLU A 584 7.01 6.83 -21.50
C GLU A 584 8.49 6.53 -21.75
N GLU A 585 9.14 7.30 -22.63
CA GLU A 585 10.56 7.15 -22.94
C GLU A 585 11.44 7.29 -21.68
N MET A 586 11.17 8.30 -20.86
CA MET A 586 11.90 8.51 -19.60
C MET A 586 11.71 7.37 -18.60
N ILE A 587 10.50 6.82 -18.50
CA ILE A 587 10.21 5.64 -17.67
C ILE A 587 11.01 4.44 -18.18
N GLU A 588 11.11 4.27 -19.51
CA GLU A 588 11.88 3.19 -20.13
C GLU A 588 13.40 3.32 -19.91
N THR A 589 13.95 4.52 -19.89
CA THR A 589 15.38 4.76 -19.63
C THR A 589 15.74 4.81 -18.15
N THR A 590 14.79 5.10 -17.25
CA THR A 590 15.03 5.18 -15.80
C THR A 590 15.19 3.79 -15.19
N TYR A 591 16.27 3.58 -14.44
CA TYR A 591 16.46 2.33 -13.69
C TYR A 591 15.71 2.40 -12.35
N PHE A 592 14.65 1.59 -12.22
CA PHE A 592 13.88 1.46 -10.97
C PHE A 592 14.40 0.23 -10.21
N HIS A 593 14.76 0.43 -8.94
CA HIS A 593 15.22 -0.64 -8.07
C HIS A 593 14.06 -1.38 -7.39
N SER A 594 14.42 -2.47 -6.75
CA SER A 594 13.60 -3.34 -5.92
C SER A 594 13.29 -2.74 -4.53
N ASP A 595 13.11 -1.43 -4.42
CA ASP A 595 13.08 -0.73 -3.13
C ASP A 595 11.88 0.23 -2.96
N SER A 596 11.71 0.71 -1.73
CA SER A 596 10.56 1.55 -1.35
C SER A 596 10.51 2.89 -2.08
N THR A 597 11.66 3.44 -2.44
CA THR A 597 11.76 4.73 -3.14
C THR A 597 11.28 4.60 -4.58
N SER A 598 11.71 3.54 -5.28
CA SER A 598 11.27 3.23 -6.64
C SER A 598 9.76 3.05 -6.73
N LEU A 599 9.18 2.40 -5.74
CA LEU A 599 7.75 2.12 -5.68
C LEU A 599 6.92 3.36 -5.43
N TYR A 600 7.38 4.26 -4.56
CA TYR A 600 6.69 5.53 -4.34
C TYR A 600 6.67 6.37 -5.60
N VAL A 601 7.82 6.47 -6.27
CA VAL A 601 7.94 7.26 -7.49
C VAL A 601 7.05 6.72 -8.60
N LEU A 602 7.09 5.40 -8.85
CA LEU A 602 6.26 4.75 -9.86
C LEU A 602 4.76 4.96 -9.61
N ALA A 603 4.36 4.98 -8.35
CA ALA A 603 2.96 5.18 -8.01
C ALA A 603 2.49 6.62 -8.11
N GLU A 604 3.31 7.62 -7.74
CA GLU A 604 2.97 9.02 -8.01
C GLU A 604 2.94 9.30 -9.53
N ILE A 605 3.80 8.64 -10.32
CA ILE A 605 3.73 8.63 -11.78
C ILE A 605 2.39 8.03 -12.26
N PHE A 606 1.99 6.88 -11.72
CA PHE A 606 0.70 6.24 -12.02
C PHE A 606 -0.48 7.15 -11.69
N ILE A 607 -0.48 7.76 -10.49
CA ILE A 607 -1.53 8.68 -10.05
C ILE A 607 -1.66 9.85 -11.02
N ALA A 608 -0.53 10.42 -11.45
CA ALA A 608 -0.53 11.51 -12.42
C ALA A 608 -1.17 11.10 -13.76
N TYR A 609 -0.95 9.86 -14.24
CA TYR A 609 -1.61 9.36 -15.45
C TYR A 609 -3.12 9.24 -15.25
N MET A 610 -3.55 8.75 -14.09
CA MET A 610 -4.96 8.59 -13.72
C MET A 610 -5.68 9.94 -13.57
N GLU A 611 -5.05 10.94 -12.95
CA GLU A 611 -5.57 12.30 -12.83
C GLU A 611 -5.80 12.97 -14.20
N LYS A 612 -5.07 12.54 -15.23
CA LYS A 612 -5.26 12.95 -16.62
C LYS A 612 -6.25 12.10 -17.41
N GLY A 613 -6.89 11.13 -16.78
CA GLY A 613 -7.86 10.24 -17.41
C GLY A 613 -7.25 9.25 -18.40
N ILE A 614 -5.93 9.02 -18.33
CA ILE A 614 -5.23 8.07 -19.20
C ILE A 614 -5.14 6.71 -18.53
N ILE A 615 -5.82 5.72 -19.12
CA ILE A 615 -5.88 4.34 -18.63
C ILE A 615 -4.74 3.48 -19.22
N THR A 616 -4.14 3.93 -20.33
CA THR A 616 -3.00 3.25 -20.96
C THR A 616 -1.69 3.67 -20.29
N ILE A 617 -1.18 2.80 -19.43
CA ILE A 617 0.03 3.03 -18.64
C ILE A 617 1.21 2.25 -19.24
N PRO A 618 2.45 2.77 -19.16
CA PRO A 618 3.61 2.13 -19.79
C PRO A 618 3.89 0.75 -19.21
N LYS A 619 4.20 -0.24 -20.07
CA LYS A 619 4.39 -1.66 -19.69
C LYS A 619 5.42 -1.89 -18.58
N LYS A 620 6.42 -1.01 -18.46
CA LYS A 620 7.46 -1.10 -17.44
C LYS A 620 6.93 -0.77 -16.03
N ILE A 621 5.96 0.16 -15.93
CA ILE A 621 5.20 0.42 -14.69
C ILE A 621 4.40 -0.82 -14.33
N LEU A 622 3.63 -1.38 -15.28
CA LEU A 622 2.81 -2.57 -15.09
C LEU A 622 3.63 -3.82 -14.68
N LYS A 623 4.82 -4.01 -15.26
CA LYS A 623 5.71 -5.15 -14.92
C LYS A 623 6.30 -5.05 -13.51
N MET A 624 6.58 -3.86 -13.01
CA MET A 624 7.08 -3.68 -11.63
C MET A 624 5.95 -3.64 -10.61
N GLU A 625 4.78 -3.11 -10.96
CA GLU A 625 3.57 -3.23 -10.14
C GLU A 625 3.23 -4.69 -9.86
N TRP A 626 3.32 -5.59 -10.85
CA TRP A 626 3.04 -7.02 -10.65
C TRP A 626 4.04 -7.72 -9.71
N ILE A 627 5.32 -7.33 -9.70
CA ILE A 627 6.34 -7.91 -8.83
C ILE A 627 6.22 -7.36 -7.38
N TYR A 628 5.73 -6.13 -7.18
CA TYR A 628 5.75 -5.47 -5.87
C TYR A 628 4.39 -5.24 -5.21
N PHE A 629 3.27 -5.55 -5.88
CA PHE A 629 1.95 -5.66 -5.23
C PHE A 629 1.95 -6.70 -4.08
N HIS A 630 3.00 -7.51 -3.92
CA HIS A 630 3.18 -8.50 -2.85
C HIS A 630 4.09 -8.06 -1.68
N ASN A 631 4.58 -6.81 -1.64
CA ASN A 631 5.41 -6.29 -0.53
C ASN A 631 4.61 -5.37 0.43
N SER A 632 4.57 -5.70 1.73
CA SER A 632 3.62 -5.21 2.75
C SER A 632 3.93 -3.86 3.41
N LYS A 633 4.98 -3.14 2.98
CA LYS A 633 5.41 -1.88 3.63
C LYS A 633 4.90 -0.59 2.97
N LEU A 634 4.12 -0.66 1.88
CA LEU A 634 3.78 0.49 1.03
C LEU A 634 2.28 0.69 0.77
N ASP A 635 1.43 0.41 1.77
CA ASP A 635 -0.04 0.53 1.68
C ASP A 635 -0.57 1.93 1.34
N LYS A 636 0.11 3.00 1.76
CA LYS A 636 -0.34 4.38 1.53
C LYS A 636 -0.38 4.73 0.04
N ILE A 637 0.48 4.09 -0.72
CA ILE A 637 0.69 4.28 -2.14
C ILE A 637 -0.31 3.41 -2.91
N LYS A 638 -0.42 2.13 -2.53
CA LYS A 638 -1.44 1.18 -3.02
C LYS A 638 -2.86 1.77 -3.00
N LYS A 639 -3.24 2.51 -1.97
CA LYS A 639 -4.59 3.11 -1.83
C LYS A 639 -4.87 4.34 -2.70
N LYS A 640 -3.82 5.00 -3.21
CA LYS A 640 -3.93 6.19 -4.05
C LYS A 640 -3.82 5.82 -5.54
N THR A 641 -3.16 4.68 -5.82
CA THR A 641 -3.04 4.01 -7.13
C THR A 641 -4.26 3.13 -7.47
N LEU A 642 -4.84 2.39 -6.51
CA LEU A 642 -6.18 1.77 -6.66
C LEU A 642 -7.27 2.84 -6.67
#